data_AF-A0A1C7NJB9-F1
#
_entry.id   AF-A0A1C7NJB9-F1
#
_cell.length_a   1.000
_cell.length_b   1.000
_cell.length_c   1.000
_cell.angle_alpha   90.00
_cell.angle_beta   90.00
_cell.angle_gamma   90.00
#
_symmetry.space_group_name_H-M   'P 1'
#
loop_
_entity.id
_entity.type
_entity.pdbx_description
1 polymer ?
#
loop_
_entity_poly.entity_id
_entity_poly.type
_entity_poly.pdbx_seq_one_letter_code
_entity_poly.pdbx_strand_id
1 'polypeptide(L)'
;MSYQDFYGDRFATHQIKLYNSPSYDYLLPDTKLDWNAVNSSLQTKAAFVSVVHENDLYGLRVSILDIEDRFNRQHGYPWVIVSEKALSRKFREWITSSTTAPVFFGQAPAIEWNEPYWIDMQLAEKNLRQLVKTTDNPDVESMNFRKMTRYNAGFLAYHPLLRNLEYTWRVQPGSRYTCDILEDPFEKMKRENKKLSFASTTTENHVNIEGLQDKVFEFIQQNRDIVVPTSKSIYKALLNDATRSSPIDLNNPLGEYHGHFSNCMIDNSLMIASLQFLRSKEYTQFFEALDLSGGFFYHKWGESMPQTVAAALFLERSEIDYDHVIGYEYGYISICPSEFKAHAHVSEKDKVVVGYWGYWESKLLPIEYIPWSQITHLNYGFATMEDEVVPKLSNPAQLMKVVGIAHQNNVKVLLSIGGWYGSRSMSKMASTLDGRTQFVEKAVEWILQFGIDIDWEYPGKSALECNTLDYANDTDNYLLLLKQLREALDNAFSTIKPSTTDTTYYKHLYTNGTNKDEDHKLLTLAVGTVPFSKSNAPITDVSSFSAVIDWVFVMMYDTYVGKSVIGPNAPLQTSKQEGSTKQSFAQAWEAWATAHMPPEKIIMGLPLYGYVSKPKEDVVHLKRLLVTAHASKPQGDAEDELSQSPCPNSRRAYSGMWKWRSLLSSGILLDYKTPGGQWIKNWDVESQTPWLYNPVTHHLIVYDDPDSIALKVDFAICKGARGVGVWDVTYDDYSQKKGQLLDVINQELSNNDQKEACQRISPIAPYKVVGPQFNALSKEQLYSNAVKLAPTTLVFFAFLCAVFSLANQI
;
A
#
# COMPACT_ATOMS: atom_id res chain seq x y z
N MET A 1 -27.33 5.29 20.75
CA MET A 1 -27.46 5.68 19.33
C MET A 1 -26.87 4.56 18.51
N SER A 2 -27.62 4.04 17.53
CA SER A 2 -27.20 2.84 16.79
C SER A 2 -26.18 3.19 15.72
N TYR A 3 -25.38 2.20 15.32
CA TYR A 3 -24.35 2.29 14.27
C TYR A 3 -24.91 2.74 12.90
N GLN A 4 -26.21 2.68 12.68
CA GLN A 4 -26.86 3.15 11.44
C GLN A 4 -27.17 4.65 11.44
N ASP A 5 -27.28 5.28 12.61
CA ASP A 5 -27.81 6.64 12.71
C ASP A 5 -26.77 7.75 12.41
N PHE A 6 -25.49 7.38 12.26
CA PHE A 6 -24.37 8.34 12.05
C PHE A 6 -23.82 8.37 10.61
N TYR A 7 -24.06 7.33 9.80
CA TYR A 7 -23.49 7.19 8.45
C TYR A 7 -24.54 7.47 7.37
N GLY A 8 -24.76 8.75 7.08
CA GLY A 8 -25.46 9.16 5.86
C GLY A 8 -24.62 8.89 4.60
N ASP A 9 -25.14 8.01 3.74
CA ASP A 9 -25.05 7.99 2.27
C ASP A 9 -23.70 8.23 1.55
N ARG A 10 -22.56 7.83 2.13
CA ARG A 10 -21.26 7.93 1.42
C ARG A 10 -20.34 6.71 1.43
N PHE A 11 -20.87 5.53 1.74
CA PHE A 11 -20.19 4.28 1.40
C PHE A 11 -21.05 3.52 0.40
N ALA A 12 -20.50 3.27 -0.78
CA ALA A 12 -21.15 2.42 -1.77
C ALA A 12 -21.51 1.09 -1.09
N THR A 13 -22.77 0.71 -1.27
CA THR A 13 -23.46 -0.49 -0.74
C THR A 13 -22.73 -1.83 -0.98
N HIS A 14 -21.61 -1.84 -1.71
CA HIS A 14 -20.82 -3.03 -2.05
C HIS A 14 -19.81 -3.46 -0.98
N GLN A 15 -19.19 -2.56 -0.21
CA GLN A 15 -18.31 -2.98 0.91
C GLN A 15 -19.10 -3.66 2.05
N ILE A 16 -20.38 -3.33 2.19
CA ILE A 16 -21.29 -3.97 3.16
C ILE A 16 -21.69 -5.39 2.70
N LYS A 17 -21.80 -5.64 1.38
CA LYS A 17 -22.00 -7.00 0.84
C LYS A 17 -20.80 -7.92 1.12
N LEU A 18 -19.58 -7.39 1.07
CA LEU A 18 -18.34 -8.12 1.40
C LEU A 18 -18.31 -8.59 2.86
N TYR A 19 -18.87 -7.79 3.77
CA TYR A 19 -18.86 -8.09 5.22
C TYR A 19 -19.97 -9.06 5.65
N ASN A 20 -21.11 -9.05 4.95
CA ASN A 20 -22.34 -9.72 5.41
C ASN A 20 -22.74 -11.00 4.65
N SER A 21 -22.04 -11.41 3.59
CA SER A 21 -22.46 -12.57 2.78
C SER A 21 -21.73 -13.86 3.15
N PRO A 22 -22.40 -14.84 3.81
CA PRO A 22 -21.82 -16.15 4.06
C PRO A 22 -21.87 -16.99 2.78
N SER A 23 -20.72 -17.19 2.15
CA SER A 23 -20.37 -18.36 1.33
C SER A 23 -21.47 -18.94 0.38
N TYR A 24 -21.77 -18.27 -0.75
CA TYR A 24 -21.97 -18.86 -2.10
C TYR A 24 -22.37 -17.77 -3.11
N ASP A 25 -23.23 -16.82 -2.69
CA ASP A 25 -23.79 -15.77 -3.56
C ASP A 25 -22.73 -14.84 -4.18
N TYR A 26 -21.61 -14.64 -3.50
CA TYR A 26 -20.49 -13.82 -4.00
C TYR A 26 -19.76 -14.45 -5.20
N LEU A 27 -19.94 -15.75 -5.46
CA LEU A 27 -19.38 -16.41 -6.65
C LEU A 27 -20.29 -16.26 -7.87
N LEU A 28 -21.55 -15.86 -7.71
CA LEU A 28 -22.44 -15.65 -8.83
C LEU A 28 -22.01 -14.41 -9.62
N PRO A 29 -22.03 -14.46 -10.96
CA PRO A 29 -21.75 -13.29 -11.78
C PRO A 29 -22.87 -12.25 -11.67
N ASP A 30 -22.49 -10.99 -11.66
CA ASP A 30 -23.41 -9.85 -11.74
C ASP A 30 -24.13 -9.85 -13.08
N THR A 31 -25.44 -9.67 -13.03
CA THR A 31 -26.32 -9.68 -14.22
C THR A 31 -26.75 -8.29 -14.66
N LYS A 32 -26.53 -7.26 -13.82
CA LYS A 32 -26.83 -5.86 -14.11
C LYS A 32 -25.85 -4.92 -13.42
N LEU A 33 -25.48 -3.85 -14.11
CA LEU A 33 -24.77 -2.72 -13.53
C LEU A 33 -25.80 -1.72 -13.00
N ASP A 34 -25.80 -1.48 -11.68
CA ASP A 34 -26.67 -0.50 -11.04
C ASP A 34 -26.00 0.87 -11.04
N TRP A 35 -26.48 1.77 -11.91
CA TRP A 35 -25.92 3.13 -12.02
C TRP A 35 -26.15 3.96 -10.76
N ASN A 36 -27.12 3.62 -9.90
CA ASN A 36 -27.31 4.32 -8.63
C ASN A 36 -26.16 4.07 -7.64
N ALA A 37 -25.37 3.02 -7.86
CA ALA A 37 -24.18 2.75 -7.07
C ALA A 37 -22.95 3.55 -7.56
N VAL A 38 -23.06 4.25 -8.68
CA VAL A 38 -21.99 5.04 -9.32
C VAL A 38 -22.10 6.51 -8.89
N ASN A 39 -20.98 7.24 -8.94
CA ASN A 39 -20.92 8.65 -8.57
C ASN A 39 -21.98 9.49 -9.33
N SER A 40 -22.89 10.11 -8.58
CA SER A 40 -24.00 10.91 -9.12
C SER A 40 -23.58 12.16 -9.89
N SER A 41 -22.32 12.62 -9.76
CA SER A 41 -21.82 13.79 -10.50
C SER A 41 -21.44 13.50 -11.95
N LEU A 42 -21.35 12.22 -12.35
CA LEU A 42 -20.96 11.83 -13.71
C LEU A 42 -22.13 12.04 -14.68
N GLN A 43 -21.88 12.76 -15.78
CA GLN A 43 -22.89 13.03 -16.80
C GLN A 43 -22.89 11.97 -17.90
N THR A 44 -21.73 11.35 -18.13
CA THR A 44 -21.54 10.28 -19.10
C THR A 44 -21.64 8.91 -18.45
N LYS A 45 -22.51 8.04 -18.97
CA LYS A 45 -22.59 6.66 -18.50
C LYS A 45 -21.49 5.82 -19.13
N ALA A 46 -20.37 5.67 -18.45
CA ALA A 46 -19.24 4.89 -18.95
C ALA A 46 -18.68 3.91 -17.91
N ALA A 47 -17.85 2.97 -18.36
CA ALA A 47 -17.13 2.05 -17.50
C ALA A 47 -15.78 1.65 -18.11
N PHE A 48 -14.84 1.29 -17.25
CA PHE A 48 -13.66 0.51 -17.63
C PHE A 48 -14.06 -0.95 -17.79
N VAL A 49 -13.57 -1.61 -18.84
CA VAL A 49 -13.96 -2.99 -19.18
C VAL A 49 -12.74 -3.85 -19.44
N SER A 50 -12.63 -4.97 -18.72
CA SER A 50 -11.57 -5.97 -18.92
C SER A 50 -12.19 -7.36 -19.05
N VAL A 51 -11.68 -8.16 -20.00
CA VAL A 51 -12.02 -9.58 -20.17
C VAL A 51 -10.81 -10.35 -19.72
N VAL A 52 -10.98 -11.20 -18.72
CA VAL A 52 -9.88 -11.78 -17.94
C VAL A 52 -10.06 -13.26 -17.66
N HIS A 53 -8.94 -13.90 -17.37
CA HIS A 53 -8.82 -15.24 -16.80
C HIS A 53 -8.28 -15.12 -15.36
N GLU A 54 -8.34 -16.22 -14.61
CA GLU A 54 -7.89 -16.24 -13.22
C GLU A 54 -6.42 -15.78 -13.05
N ASN A 55 -5.57 -16.12 -14.02
CA ASN A 55 -4.14 -15.77 -13.99
C ASN A 55 -3.86 -14.29 -14.29
N ASP A 56 -4.84 -13.55 -14.82
CA ASP A 56 -4.70 -12.12 -15.12
C ASP A 56 -4.81 -11.23 -13.88
N LEU A 57 -5.05 -11.82 -12.70
CA LEU A 57 -5.31 -11.10 -11.46
C LEU A 57 -4.29 -10.00 -11.20
N TYR A 58 -3.01 -10.35 -11.18
CA TYR A 58 -1.96 -9.40 -10.82
C TYR A 58 -1.77 -8.32 -11.89
N GLY A 59 -1.81 -8.72 -13.17
CA GLY A 59 -1.71 -7.78 -14.29
C GLY A 59 -2.86 -6.77 -14.28
N LEU A 60 -4.09 -7.22 -14.10
CA LEU A 60 -5.26 -6.32 -14.05
C LEU A 60 -5.19 -5.39 -12.84
N ARG A 61 -4.73 -5.87 -11.68
CA ARG A 61 -4.57 -5.00 -10.50
C ARG A 61 -3.63 -3.84 -10.75
N VAL A 62 -2.51 -4.08 -11.42
CA VAL A 62 -1.55 -3.02 -11.77
C VAL A 62 -2.23 -1.96 -12.63
N SER A 63 -2.92 -2.38 -13.70
CA SER A 63 -3.61 -1.46 -14.60
C SER A 63 -4.72 -0.65 -13.90
N ILE A 64 -5.48 -1.29 -13.00
CA ILE A 64 -6.48 -0.59 -12.18
C ILE A 64 -5.82 0.45 -11.30
N LEU A 65 -4.75 0.09 -10.57
CA LEU A 65 -4.08 1.01 -9.64
C LEU A 65 -3.49 2.22 -10.38
N ASP A 66 -2.87 2.02 -11.54
CA ASP A 66 -2.37 3.11 -12.37
C ASP A 66 -3.51 4.03 -12.83
N ILE A 67 -4.61 3.49 -13.38
CA ILE A 67 -5.78 4.30 -13.79
C ILE A 67 -6.40 5.03 -12.60
N GLU A 68 -6.52 4.39 -11.45
CA GLU A 68 -7.07 5.01 -10.24
C GLU A 68 -6.19 6.18 -9.79
N ASP A 69 -4.87 6.02 -9.76
CA ASP A 69 -3.94 7.07 -9.35
C ASP A 69 -3.93 8.26 -10.32
N ARG A 70 -3.90 7.97 -11.62
CA ARG A 70 -3.78 8.98 -12.68
C ARG A 70 -5.08 9.66 -13.06
N PHE A 71 -6.23 9.05 -12.74
CA PHE A 71 -7.53 9.51 -13.23
C PHE A 71 -8.70 9.13 -12.29
N ASN A 72 -9.01 7.84 -12.19
CA ASN A 72 -10.35 7.43 -11.81
C ASN A 72 -10.69 7.65 -10.32
N ARG A 73 -9.69 7.85 -9.45
CA ARG A 73 -9.94 8.18 -8.03
C ARG A 73 -10.71 9.48 -7.86
N GLN A 74 -10.60 10.41 -8.81
CA GLN A 74 -11.31 11.70 -8.77
C GLN A 74 -12.72 11.63 -9.37
N HIS A 75 -12.99 10.64 -10.23
CA HIS A 75 -14.23 10.56 -11.02
C HIS A 75 -15.16 9.44 -10.54
N GLY A 76 -14.62 8.25 -10.27
CA GLY A 76 -15.36 7.10 -9.76
C GLY A 76 -16.18 6.36 -10.82
N TYR A 77 -15.69 6.26 -12.06
CA TYR A 77 -16.30 5.40 -13.08
C TYR A 77 -16.17 3.92 -12.69
N PRO A 78 -17.22 3.11 -12.91
CA PRO A 78 -17.22 1.72 -12.51
C PRO A 78 -16.29 0.85 -13.37
N TRP A 79 -15.90 -0.29 -12.80
CA TRP A 79 -15.16 -1.35 -13.45
C TRP A 79 -16.09 -2.53 -13.78
N VAL A 80 -16.02 -3.04 -15.01
CA VAL A 80 -16.74 -4.23 -15.47
C VAL A 80 -15.72 -5.29 -15.88
N ILE A 81 -15.64 -6.34 -15.07
CA ILE A 81 -14.70 -7.44 -15.26
C ILE A 81 -15.47 -8.65 -15.76
N VAL A 82 -15.16 -9.12 -16.96
CA VAL A 82 -15.85 -10.24 -17.61
C VAL A 82 -14.91 -11.43 -17.75
N SER A 83 -15.41 -12.64 -17.56
CA SER A 83 -14.63 -13.87 -17.72
C SER A 83 -15.46 -15.00 -18.33
N GLU A 84 -14.82 -16.01 -18.91
CA GLU A 84 -15.50 -17.24 -19.38
C GLU A 84 -16.18 -17.98 -18.21
N LYS A 85 -15.46 -18.10 -17.10
CA LYS A 85 -15.85 -18.86 -15.91
C LYS A 85 -15.94 -17.92 -14.72
N ALA A 86 -16.71 -18.32 -13.70
CA ALA A 86 -16.78 -17.57 -12.46
C ALA A 86 -15.37 -17.39 -11.84
N LEU A 87 -14.96 -16.14 -11.66
CA LEU A 87 -13.68 -15.78 -11.02
C LEU A 87 -13.70 -16.14 -9.54
N SER A 88 -12.54 -16.56 -9.02
CA SER A 88 -12.45 -16.98 -7.62
C SER A 88 -12.75 -15.84 -6.65
N ARG A 89 -13.07 -16.21 -5.41
CA ARG A 89 -13.20 -15.25 -4.31
C ARG A 89 -11.96 -14.37 -4.16
N LYS A 90 -10.76 -14.97 -4.25
CA LYS A 90 -9.48 -14.25 -4.18
C LYS A 90 -9.43 -13.19 -5.26
N PHE A 91 -9.72 -13.54 -6.51
CA PHE A 91 -9.69 -12.62 -7.63
C PHE A 91 -10.61 -11.42 -7.40
N ARG A 92 -11.88 -11.70 -7.06
CA ARG A 92 -12.90 -10.66 -6.88
C ARG A 92 -12.56 -9.73 -5.71
N GLU A 93 -12.13 -10.27 -4.57
CA GLU A 93 -11.70 -9.48 -3.40
C GLU A 93 -10.51 -8.59 -3.74
N TRP A 94 -9.51 -9.15 -4.43
CA TRP A 94 -8.27 -8.45 -4.77
C TRP A 94 -8.50 -7.32 -5.77
N ILE A 95 -9.29 -7.55 -6.82
CA ILE A 95 -9.69 -6.49 -7.77
C ILE A 95 -10.54 -5.42 -7.08
N THR A 96 -11.54 -5.82 -6.29
CA THR A 96 -12.40 -4.86 -5.58
C THR A 96 -11.60 -4.00 -4.60
N SER A 97 -10.56 -4.56 -3.98
CA SER A 97 -9.67 -3.82 -3.07
C SER A 97 -8.72 -2.84 -3.77
N SER A 98 -8.60 -2.90 -5.10
CA SER A 98 -7.70 -2.06 -5.90
C SER A 98 -8.31 -0.73 -6.32
N THR A 99 -9.60 -0.49 -6.07
CA THR A 99 -10.31 0.73 -6.47
C THR A 99 -11.35 1.12 -5.41
N THR A 100 -11.70 2.41 -5.35
CA THR A 100 -12.85 2.88 -4.56
C THR A 100 -14.14 2.94 -5.38
N ALA A 101 -14.04 2.82 -6.71
CA ALA A 101 -15.17 2.80 -7.62
C ALA A 101 -15.89 1.44 -7.57
N PRO A 102 -17.18 1.38 -7.94
CA PRO A 102 -17.92 0.12 -8.01
C PRO A 102 -17.30 -0.86 -9.02
N VAL A 103 -17.17 -2.12 -8.63
CA VAL A 103 -16.69 -3.22 -9.49
C VAL A 103 -17.79 -4.24 -9.69
N PHE A 104 -18.01 -4.64 -10.94
CA PHE A 104 -19.01 -5.63 -11.34
C PHE A 104 -18.33 -6.80 -12.06
N PHE A 105 -18.63 -8.03 -11.66
CA PHE A 105 -18.03 -9.25 -12.20
C PHE A 105 -19.05 -10.01 -13.06
N GLY A 106 -18.93 -9.91 -14.38
CA GLY A 106 -19.77 -10.61 -15.35
C GLY A 106 -19.17 -11.96 -15.78
N GLN A 107 -20.05 -12.86 -16.21
CA GLN A 107 -19.64 -14.07 -16.92
C GLN A 107 -20.16 -14.02 -18.35
N ALA A 108 -19.28 -14.24 -19.33
CA ALA A 108 -19.66 -14.30 -20.73
C ALA A 108 -20.67 -15.44 -20.96
N PRO A 109 -21.81 -15.18 -21.62
CA PRO A 109 -22.76 -16.23 -21.97
C PRO A 109 -22.09 -17.32 -22.81
N ALA A 110 -22.31 -18.59 -22.43
CA ALA A 110 -21.64 -19.72 -23.09
C ALA A 110 -21.89 -19.80 -24.60
N ILE A 111 -23.07 -19.39 -25.08
CA ILE A 111 -23.40 -19.38 -26.52
C ILE A 111 -22.64 -18.29 -27.30
N GLU A 112 -22.23 -17.22 -26.62
CA GLU A 112 -21.49 -16.11 -27.20
C GLU A 112 -19.97 -16.35 -27.11
N TRP A 113 -19.52 -17.08 -26.08
CA TRP A 113 -18.11 -17.42 -25.89
C TRP A 113 -17.66 -18.66 -26.67
N ASN A 114 -18.48 -19.70 -26.70
CA ASN A 114 -18.11 -20.98 -27.31
C ASN A 114 -18.15 -20.95 -28.84
N GLU A 115 -17.56 -21.97 -29.44
CA GLU A 115 -17.52 -22.16 -30.88
C GLU A 115 -18.94 -22.37 -31.43
N PRO A 116 -19.36 -21.61 -32.44
CA PRO A 116 -20.67 -21.78 -33.02
C PRO A 116 -20.74 -23.06 -33.85
N TYR A 117 -21.96 -23.60 -34.01
CA TYR A 117 -22.19 -24.92 -34.62
C TYR A 117 -21.77 -25.03 -36.10
N TRP A 118 -21.60 -23.90 -36.79
CA TRP A 118 -21.16 -23.86 -38.19
C TRP A 118 -19.63 -23.97 -38.34
N ILE A 119 -18.88 -23.97 -37.24
CA ILE A 119 -17.43 -24.14 -37.27
C ILE A 119 -17.07 -25.63 -37.31
N ASP A 120 -16.32 -26.01 -38.34
CA ASP A 120 -15.66 -27.31 -38.39
C ASP A 120 -14.45 -27.29 -37.44
N MET A 121 -14.67 -27.82 -36.23
CA MET A 121 -13.63 -27.88 -35.21
C MET A 121 -12.42 -28.73 -35.61
N GLN A 122 -12.59 -29.75 -36.47
CA GLN A 122 -11.45 -30.54 -36.93
C GLN A 122 -10.56 -29.73 -37.86
N LEU A 123 -11.17 -28.94 -38.73
CA LEU A 123 -10.44 -28.02 -39.60
C LEU A 123 -9.76 -26.90 -38.80
N ALA A 124 -10.48 -26.29 -37.85
CA ALA A 124 -9.93 -25.22 -37.01
C ALA A 124 -8.73 -25.71 -36.18
N GLU A 125 -8.83 -26.89 -35.54
CA GLU A 125 -7.72 -27.49 -34.81
C GLU A 125 -6.55 -27.86 -35.73
N LYS A 126 -6.82 -28.39 -36.93
CA LYS A 126 -5.78 -28.72 -37.90
C LYS A 126 -5.01 -27.47 -38.32
N ASN A 127 -5.71 -26.38 -38.65
CA ASN A 127 -5.10 -25.11 -39.01
C ASN A 127 -4.30 -24.53 -37.84
N LEU A 128 -4.84 -24.61 -36.62
CA LEU A 128 -4.14 -24.17 -35.43
C LEU A 128 -2.83 -24.93 -35.21
N ARG A 129 -2.86 -26.27 -35.31
CA ARG A 129 -1.64 -27.11 -35.20
C ARG A 129 -0.62 -26.80 -36.28
N GLN A 130 -1.06 -26.37 -37.46
CA GLN A 130 -0.16 -25.97 -38.54
C GLN A 130 0.50 -24.62 -38.25
N LEU A 131 -0.26 -23.66 -37.73
CA LEU A 131 0.24 -22.34 -37.33
C LEU A 131 1.27 -22.47 -36.20
N VAL A 132 0.95 -23.22 -35.15
CA VAL A 132 1.84 -23.44 -33.97
C VAL A 132 3.18 -24.06 -34.36
N LYS A 133 3.25 -24.88 -35.43
CA LYS A 133 4.52 -25.43 -35.92
C LYS A 133 5.46 -24.38 -36.51
N THR A 134 4.92 -23.23 -36.90
CA THR A 134 5.64 -22.16 -37.58
C THR A 134 5.87 -20.94 -36.70
N THR A 135 5.48 -20.99 -35.42
CA THR A 135 5.59 -19.87 -34.48
C THR A 135 6.29 -20.30 -33.17
N ASP A 136 6.97 -19.35 -32.53
CA ASP A 136 7.73 -19.58 -31.29
C ASP A 136 6.90 -19.42 -30.00
N ASN A 137 5.57 -19.25 -30.07
CA ASN A 137 4.73 -19.00 -28.89
C ASN A 137 3.34 -19.70 -28.94
N PRO A 138 3.21 -20.91 -28.36
CA PRO A 138 1.97 -21.70 -28.42
C PRO A 138 0.82 -21.17 -27.53
N ASP A 139 1.07 -20.33 -26.52
CA ASP A 139 0.00 -19.85 -25.60
C ASP A 139 -0.88 -18.75 -26.24
N VAL A 140 -0.28 -17.91 -27.09
CA VAL A 140 -0.98 -16.90 -27.91
C VAL A 140 -1.67 -17.55 -29.13
N GLU A 141 -1.42 -18.83 -29.34
CA GLU A 141 -1.97 -19.65 -30.42
C GLU A 141 -2.80 -20.78 -29.82
N SER A 142 -3.87 -20.38 -29.13
CA SER A 142 -4.81 -21.30 -28.50
C SER A 142 -6.22 -21.12 -29.04
N MET A 143 -7.05 -22.15 -28.86
CA MET A 143 -8.48 -22.04 -29.15
C MET A 143 -9.17 -21.04 -28.21
N ASN A 144 -8.71 -20.94 -26.96
CA ASN A 144 -9.22 -19.98 -26.00
C ASN A 144 -8.98 -18.53 -26.43
N PHE A 145 -7.79 -18.24 -26.98
CA PHE A 145 -7.49 -16.93 -27.55
C PHE A 145 -8.50 -16.56 -28.64
N ARG A 146 -8.80 -17.48 -29.57
CA ARG A 146 -9.75 -17.26 -30.68
C ARG A 146 -11.19 -17.01 -30.20
N LYS A 147 -11.63 -17.73 -29.17
CA LYS A 147 -12.93 -17.48 -28.51
C LYS A 147 -12.98 -16.07 -27.91
N MET A 148 -11.92 -15.69 -27.20
CA MET A 148 -11.80 -14.37 -26.59
C MET A 148 -11.81 -13.25 -27.63
N THR A 149 -11.04 -13.35 -28.71
CA THR A 149 -10.99 -12.30 -29.75
C THR A 149 -12.33 -12.17 -30.47
N ARG A 150 -13.00 -13.29 -30.79
CA ARG A 150 -14.38 -13.29 -31.31
C ARG A 150 -15.35 -12.62 -30.35
N TYR A 151 -15.29 -12.96 -29.07
CA TYR A 151 -16.15 -12.37 -28.04
C TYR A 151 -15.92 -10.86 -27.92
N ASN A 152 -14.67 -10.41 -27.85
CA ASN A 152 -14.30 -8.99 -27.81
C ASN A 152 -14.76 -8.24 -29.08
N ALA A 153 -14.67 -8.87 -30.25
CA ALA A 153 -15.00 -8.24 -31.53
C ALA A 153 -16.50 -7.97 -31.70
N GLY A 154 -17.40 -8.81 -31.17
CA GLY A 154 -18.84 -8.66 -31.45
C GLY A 154 -19.79 -8.80 -30.26
N PHE A 155 -19.48 -9.66 -29.29
CA PHE A 155 -20.44 -10.01 -28.22
C PHE A 155 -20.25 -9.18 -26.96
N LEU A 156 -19.03 -8.75 -26.64
CA LEU A 156 -18.74 -7.97 -25.44
C LEU A 156 -19.62 -6.73 -25.36
N ALA A 157 -19.83 -6.03 -26.47
CA ALA A 157 -20.67 -4.84 -26.52
C ALA A 157 -22.11 -5.12 -26.09
N TYR A 158 -22.62 -6.34 -26.23
CA TYR A 158 -23.97 -6.75 -25.85
C TYR A 158 -24.07 -7.32 -24.43
N HIS A 159 -22.96 -7.49 -23.73
CA HIS A 159 -22.95 -8.06 -22.38
C HIS A 159 -23.91 -7.31 -21.45
N PRO A 160 -24.71 -8.00 -20.61
CA PRO A 160 -25.76 -7.38 -19.79
C PRO A 160 -25.29 -6.21 -18.92
N LEU A 161 -24.06 -6.28 -18.40
CA LEU A 161 -23.46 -5.20 -17.58
C LEU A 161 -23.18 -3.91 -18.36
N LEU A 162 -23.08 -3.98 -19.69
CA LEU A 162 -22.81 -2.80 -20.52
C LEU A 162 -24.08 -2.17 -21.09
N ARG A 163 -25.26 -2.80 -20.90
CA ARG A 163 -26.51 -2.43 -21.60
C ARG A 163 -26.90 -0.96 -21.46
N ASN A 164 -26.66 -0.39 -20.28
CA ASN A 164 -27.06 0.97 -19.92
C ASN A 164 -25.91 2.00 -20.00
N LEU A 165 -24.78 1.62 -20.58
CA LEU A 165 -23.63 2.49 -20.78
C LEU A 165 -23.63 3.09 -22.20
N GLU A 166 -23.10 4.30 -22.31
CA GLU A 166 -22.84 5.04 -23.54
C GLU A 166 -21.45 4.72 -24.11
N TYR A 167 -20.45 4.63 -23.24
CA TYR A 167 -19.05 4.41 -23.60
C TYR A 167 -18.38 3.33 -22.76
N THR A 168 -17.35 2.71 -23.34
CA THR A 168 -16.47 1.76 -22.63
C THR A 168 -15.03 2.08 -22.91
N TRP A 169 -14.20 1.99 -21.89
CA TRP A 169 -12.75 2.01 -22.04
C TRP A 169 -12.21 0.59 -21.87
N ARG A 170 -11.62 0.04 -22.91
CA ARG A 170 -11.01 -1.29 -22.87
C ARG A 170 -9.67 -1.22 -22.14
N VAL A 171 -9.53 -1.95 -21.03
CA VAL A 171 -8.28 -2.00 -20.25
C VAL A 171 -7.70 -3.40 -20.31
N GLN A 172 -6.47 -3.52 -20.80
CA GLN A 172 -5.77 -4.80 -20.83
C GLN A 172 -5.05 -5.10 -19.52
N PRO A 173 -5.17 -6.33 -18.97
CA PRO A 173 -4.38 -6.73 -17.81
C PRO A 173 -2.88 -6.58 -18.06
N GLY A 174 -2.19 -5.87 -17.18
CA GLY A 174 -0.75 -5.62 -17.25
C GLY A 174 -0.35 -4.38 -18.04
N SER A 175 -1.32 -3.62 -18.58
CA SER A 175 -1.06 -2.29 -19.13
C SER A 175 -0.67 -1.30 -18.02
N ARG A 176 0.24 -0.37 -18.33
CA ARG A 176 0.69 0.71 -17.44
C ARG A 176 0.16 2.06 -17.91
N TYR A 177 -0.20 2.93 -16.97
CA TYR A 177 -0.61 4.31 -17.25
C TYR A 177 0.34 5.27 -16.53
N THR A 178 1.15 5.96 -17.32
CA THR A 178 2.38 6.61 -16.83
C THR A 178 2.23 8.12 -16.61
N CYS A 179 1.12 8.72 -17.04
CA CYS A 179 0.86 10.16 -16.94
C CYS A 179 -0.51 10.44 -16.35
N ASP A 180 -0.63 11.55 -15.63
CA ASP A 180 -1.90 12.03 -15.09
C ASP A 180 -2.85 12.43 -16.24
N ILE A 181 -4.10 11.99 -16.16
CA ILE A 181 -5.12 12.24 -17.18
C ILE A 181 -5.95 13.43 -16.72
N LEU A 182 -5.58 14.62 -17.20
CA LEU A 182 -6.12 15.89 -16.69
C LEU A 182 -7.53 16.22 -17.20
N GLU A 183 -7.92 15.68 -18.35
CA GLU A 183 -9.26 15.84 -18.92
C GLU A 183 -10.00 14.51 -18.89
N ASP A 184 -11.27 14.50 -18.47
CA ASP A 184 -12.12 13.31 -18.48
C ASP A 184 -12.37 12.83 -19.92
N PRO A 185 -11.80 11.67 -20.31
CA PRO A 185 -11.89 11.20 -21.69
C PRO A 185 -13.32 10.80 -22.08
N PHE A 186 -14.14 10.33 -21.14
CA PHE A 186 -15.53 9.98 -21.42
C PHE A 186 -16.39 11.21 -21.67
N GLU A 187 -16.21 12.26 -20.86
CA GLU A 187 -16.93 13.52 -21.06
C GLU A 187 -16.48 14.23 -22.35
N LYS A 188 -15.18 14.18 -22.69
CA LYS A 188 -14.65 14.65 -23.98
C LYS A 188 -15.33 13.94 -25.15
N MET A 189 -15.37 12.60 -25.11
CA MET A 189 -16.00 11.77 -26.14
C MET A 189 -17.46 12.17 -26.36
N LYS A 190 -18.23 12.36 -25.27
CA LYS A 190 -19.64 12.76 -25.33
C LYS A 190 -19.80 14.19 -25.88
N ARG A 191 -19.04 15.14 -25.35
CA ARG A 191 -19.09 16.57 -25.71
C ARG A 191 -18.78 16.80 -27.19
N GLU A 192 -17.82 16.05 -27.73
CA GLU A 192 -17.35 16.19 -29.12
C GLU A 192 -18.04 15.20 -30.08
N ASN A 193 -19.03 14.44 -29.59
CA ASN A 193 -19.75 13.41 -30.34
C ASN A 193 -18.80 12.40 -31.03
N LYS A 194 -17.73 12.02 -30.34
CA LYS A 194 -16.80 10.99 -30.79
C LYS A 194 -17.39 9.61 -30.54
N LYS A 195 -17.11 8.69 -31.46
CA LYS A 195 -17.56 7.28 -31.43
C LYS A 195 -16.42 6.32 -31.14
N LEU A 196 -15.19 6.71 -31.45
CA LEU A 196 -13.98 5.93 -31.19
C LEU A 196 -12.83 6.87 -30.82
N SER A 197 -12.11 6.56 -29.75
CA SER A 197 -10.82 7.17 -29.43
C SER A 197 -9.78 6.08 -29.22
N PHE A 198 -8.57 6.32 -29.72
CA PHE A 198 -7.43 5.42 -29.59
C PHE A 198 -6.13 6.20 -29.48
N ALA A 199 -5.12 5.58 -28.89
CA ALA A 199 -3.81 6.22 -28.67
C ALA A 199 -2.68 5.66 -29.54
N SER A 200 -2.85 4.47 -30.13
CA SER A 200 -1.80 3.81 -30.90
C SER A 200 -2.33 3.05 -32.11
N THR A 201 -1.48 2.92 -33.12
CA THR A 201 -1.68 2.03 -34.27
C THR A 201 -0.49 1.09 -34.41
N THR A 202 -0.73 -0.13 -34.86
CA THR A 202 0.31 -1.14 -35.14
C THR A 202 0.02 -1.83 -36.47
N THR A 203 0.88 -2.77 -36.88
CA THR A 203 0.69 -3.59 -38.07
C THR A 203 0.52 -5.05 -37.69
N GLU A 204 -0.50 -5.70 -38.23
CA GLU A 204 -0.76 -7.12 -38.05
C GLU A 204 0.02 -7.98 -39.05
N ASN A 205 0.44 -9.17 -38.63
CA ASN A 205 1.06 -10.15 -39.52
C ASN A 205 0.02 -10.66 -40.52
N HIS A 206 0.33 -10.57 -41.81
CA HIS A 206 -0.58 -10.98 -42.88
C HIS A 206 -1.10 -12.41 -42.73
N VAL A 207 -0.28 -13.33 -42.22
CA VAL A 207 -0.68 -14.74 -41.97
C VAL A 207 -1.84 -14.84 -40.99
N ASN A 208 -1.92 -13.93 -40.01
CA ASN A 208 -2.98 -13.96 -38.99
C ASN A 208 -4.34 -13.56 -39.55
N ILE A 209 -4.35 -12.66 -40.54
CA ILE A 209 -5.55 -12.04 -41.13
C ILE A 209 -5.81 -12.51 -42.56
N GLU A 210 -5.30 -13.68 -42.92
CA GLU A 210 -5.58 -14.32 -44.20
C GLU A 210 -7.11 -14.44 -44.41
N GLY A 211 -7.55 -14.15 -45.64
CA GLY A 211 -8.96 -14.15 -46.03
C GLY A 211 -9.80 -12.99 -45.51
N LEU A 212 -9.30 -12.16 -44.57
CA LEU A 212 -10.09 -11.06 -43.99
C LEU A 212 -10.44 -10.03 -45.06
N GLN A 213 -9.47 -9.59 -45.85
CA GLN A 213 -9.68 -8.58 -46.90
C GLN A 213 -10.74 -9.02 -47.91
N ASP A 214 -10.69 -10.28 -48.34
CA ASP A 214 -11.64 -10.82 -49.32
C ASP A 214 -13.07 -10.81 -48.76
N LYS A 215 -13.23 -11.14 -47.48
CA LYS A 215 -14.54 -11.08 -46.80
C LYS A 215 -15.04 -9.67 -46.60
N VAL A 216 -14.14 -8.72 -46.31
CA VAL A 216 -14.48 -7.29 -46.26
C VAL A 216 -14.95 -6.81 -47.64
N PHE A 217 -14.28 -7.20 -48.71
CA PHE A 217 -14.65 -6.82 -50.07
C PHE A 217 -15.99 -7.42 -50.50
N GLU A 218 -16.24 -8.69 -50.16
CA GLU A 218 -17.53 -9.34 -50.35
C GLU A 218 -18.63 -8.57 -49.61
N PHE A 219 -18.39 -8.20 -48.36
CA PHE A 219 -19.34 -7.43 -47.55
C PHE A 219 -19.64 -6.05 -48.17
N ILE A 220 -18.62 -5.30 -48.61
CA ILE A 220 -18.78 -3.99 -49.24
C ILE A 220 -19.62 -4.10 -50.52
N GLN A 221 -19.39 -5.13 -51.35
CA GLN A 221 -20.15 -5.34 -52.58
C GLN A 221 -21.64 -5.57 -52.30
N GLN A 222 -21.95 -6.29 -51.23
CA GLN A 222 -23.32 -6.62 -50.84
C GLN A 222 -24.04 -5.48 -50.09
N ASN A 223 -23.29 -4.55 -49.48
CA ASN A 223 -23.81 -3.55 -48.55
C ASN A 223 -23.27 -2.13 -48.85
N ARG A 224 -23.27 -1.72 -50.13
CA ARG A 224 -22.71 -0.42 -50.55
C ARG A 224 -23.44 0.80 -49.97
N ASP A 225 -24.69 0.64 -49.56
CA ASP A 225 -25.56 1.70 -49.06
C ASP A 225 -25.25 2.11 -47.62
N ILE A 226 -24.55 1.27 -46.85
CA ILE A 226 -24.24 1.51 -45.43
C ILE A 226 -22.78 1.92 -45.17
N VAL A 227 -21.92 1.91 -46.20
CA VAL A 227 -20.50 2.31 -46.08
C VAL A 227 -20.31 3.81 -46.32
N VAL A 228 -19.53 4.44 -45.45
CA VAL A 228 -19.20 5.87 -45.50
C VAL A 228 -18.22 6.15 -46.63
N PRO A 229 -18.49 7.15 -47.50
CA PRO A 229 -17.61 7.49 -48.60
C PRO A 229 -16.15 7.67 -48.20
N THR A 230 -15.21 7.19 -49.04
CA THR A 230 -13.77 7.21 -48.70
C THR A 230 -13.19 8.61 -48.54
N SER A 231 -13.89 9.63 -49.07
CA SER A 231 -13.57 11.05 -48.90
C SER A 231 -13.82 11.57 -47.48
N LYS A 232 -14.71 10.92 -46.73
CA LYS A 232 -15.10 11.29 -45.36
C LYS A 232 -14.54 10.34 -44.31
N SER A 233 -14.26 9.10 -44.64
CA SER A 233 -13.78 8.09 -43.70
C SER A 233 -12.26 8.02 -43.59
N ILE A 234 -11.78 7.07 -42.79
CA ILE A 234 -10.36 6.71 -42.68
C ILE A 234 -9.98 5.51 -43.58
N TYR A 235 -10.86 5.07 -44.49
CA TYR A 235 -10.62 3.88 -45.33
C TYR A 235 -9.26 3.85 -46.03
N LYS A 236 -8.82 4.98 -46.59
CA LYS A 236 -7.52 5.09 -47.27
C LYS A 236 -6.31 4.81 -46.36
N ALA A 237 -6.46 4.98 -45.04
CA ALA A 237 -5.42 4.63 -44.09
C ALA A 237 -5.20 3.11 -43.99
N LEU A 238 -6.25 2.30 -44.24
CA LEU A 238 -6.14 0.83 -44.28
C LEU A 238 -5.31 0.34 -45.46
N LEU A 239 -5.21 1.11 -46.54
CA LEU A 239 -4.55 0.70 -47.77
C LEU A 239 -3.03 0.89 -47.71
N ASN A 240 -2.27 0.04 -48.42
CA ASN A 240 -0.84 0.20 -48.60
C ASN A 240 -0.51 1.42 -49.48
N ASP A 241 0.74 1.90 -49.44
CA ASP A 241 1.13 3.15 -50.11
C ASP A 241 0.90 3.14 -51.63
N ALA A 242 1.10 1.98 -52.26
CA ALA A 242 0.91 1.79 -53.70
C ALA A 242 -0.55 2.00 -54.12
N THR A 243 -1.51 1.54 -53.30
CA THR A 243 -2.95 1.65 -53.61
C THR A 243 -3.59 2.90 -53.03
N ARG A 244 -3.07 3.43 -51.92
CA ARG A 244 -3.55 4.67 -51.28
C ARG A 244 -3.51 5.89 -52.21
N SER A 245 -2.53 5.92 -53.12
CA SER A 245 -2.29 7.03 -54.05
C SER A 245 -2.92 6.81 -55.44
N SER A 246 -3.52 5.65 -55.69
CA SER A 246 -4.09 5.31 -56.99
C SER A 246 -5.38 6.09 -57.27
N PRO A 247 -5.64 6.47 -58.54
CA PRO A 247 -6.92 7.06 -58.93
C PRO A 247 -8.09 6.11 -58.66
N ILE A 248 -9.28 6.66 -58.38
CA ILE A 248 -10.49 5.87 -58.18
C ILE A 248 -10.87 5.18 -59.50
N ASP A 249 -10.87 3.85 -59.52
CA ASP A 249 -11.42 3.06 -60.61
C ASP A 249 -12.92 2.82 -60.40
N LEU A 250 -13.74 3.67 -61.04
CA LEU A 250 -15.20 3.58 -60.98
C LEU A 250 -15.75 2.33 -61.70
N ASN A 251 -14.95 1.66 -62.54
CA ASN A 251 -15.35 0.40 -63.20
C ASN A 251 -15.06 -0.83 -62.33
N ASN A 252 -14.36 -0.67 -61.21
CA ASN A 252 -14.11 -1.76 -60.28
C ASN A 252 -15.41 -2.15 -59.53
N PRO A 253 -15.71 -3.45 -59.37
CA PRO A 253 -16.83 -3.92 -58.55
C PRO A 253 -16.79 -3.50 -57.08
N LEU A 254 -15.68 -2.95 -56.58
CA LEU A 254 -15.54 -2.30 -55.27
C LEU A 254 -15.61 -0.76 -55.33
N GLY A 255 -15.60 -0.17 -56.52
CA GLY A 255 -15.63 1.28 -56.72
C GLY A 255 -14.46 1.98 -56.02
N GLU A 256 -14.75 2.99 -55.20
CA GLU A 256 -13.72 3.71 -54.43
C GLU A 256 -13.07 2.89 -53.31
N TYR A 257 -13.59 1.70 -52.98
CA TYR A 257 -13.08 0.85 -51.90
C TYR A 257 -12.11 -0.26 -52.38
N HIS A 258 -11.56 -0.16 -53.59
CA HIS A 258 -10.56 -1.12 -54.07
C HIS A 258 -9.18 -0.85 -53.45
N GLY A 259 -8.29 -1.85 -53.45
CA GLY A 259 -6.90 -1.69 -53.00
C GLY A 259 -6.37 -2.93 -52.27
N HIS A 260 -5.20 -2.79 -51.66
CA HIS A 260 -4.58 -3.83 -50.84
C HIS A 260 -4.36 -3.29 -49.42
N PHE A 261 -4.77 -4.06 -48.41
CA PHE A 261 -4.60 -3.67 -47.02
C PHE A 261 -3.12 -3.63 -46.66
N SER A 262 -2.75 -2.58 -45.93
CA SER A 262 -1.44 -2.38 -45.30
C SER A 262 -1.26 -3.27 -44.06
N ASN A 263 -2.34 -3.87 -43.57
CA ASN A 263 -2.46 -4.55 -42.28
C ASN A 263 -2.27 -3.61 -41.08
N CYS A 264 -2.30 -2.29 -41.26
CA CYS A 264 -2.32 -1.34 -40.15
C CYS A 264 -3.66 -1.43 -39.41
N MET A 265 -3.59 -1.43 -38.09
CA MET A 265 -4.74 -1.51 -37.19
C MET A 265 -4.63 -0.51 -36.04
N ILE A 266 -5.78 -0.05 -35.56
CA ILE A 266 -5.90 0.60 -34.26
C ILE A 266 -5.61 -0.44 -33.18
N ASP A 267 -4.78 -0.09 -32.21
CA ASP A 267 -4.56 -0.95 -31.06
C ASP A 267 -5.69 -0.78 -30.02
N ASN A 268 -6.44 -1.86 -29.82
CA ASN A 268 -7.54 -1.93 -28.87
C ASN A 268 -7.10 -1.95 -27.40
N SER A 269 -5.80 -2.06 -27.12
CA SER A 269 -5.30 -2.09 -25.75
C SER A 269 -5.55 -0.78 -24.99
N LEU A 270 -5.63 0.34 -25.73
CA LEU A 270 -6.05 1.65 -25.24
C LEU A 270 -7.13 2.24 -26.18
N MET A 271 -8.36 1.76 -26.03
CA MET A 271 -9.50 2.18 -26.86
C MET A 271 -10.71 2.57 -26.00
N ILE A 272 -11.25 3.75 -26.29
CA ILE A 272 -12.56 4.20 -25.78
C ILE A 272 -13.55 4.15 -26.94
N ALA A 273 -14.60 3.36 -26.79
CA ALA A 273 -15.58 3.13 -27.86
C ALA A 273 -17.00 3.47 -27.40
N SER A 274 -17.80 4.02 -28.31
CA SER A 274 -19.23 4.19 -28.12
C SER A 274 -19.93 2.85 -28.29
N LEU A 275 -20.73 2.49 -27.29
CA LEU A 275 -21.60 1.31 -27.38
C LEU A 275 -22.73 1.50 -28.40
N GLN A 276 -23.08 2.73 -28.75
CA GLN A 276 -24.01 3.00 -29.85
C GLN A 276 -23.42 2.55 -31.20
N PHE A 277 -22.14 2.80 -31.42
CA PHE A 277 -21.44 2.37 -32.63
C PHE A 277 -21.24 0.85 -32.65
N LEU A 278 -20.71 0.27 -31.57
CA LEU A 278 -20.46 -1.19 -31.50
C LEU A 278 -21.75 -2.03 -31.54
N ARG A 279 -22.92 -1.43 -31.27
CA ARG A 279 -24.25 -2.06 -31.38
C ARG A 279 -25.04 -1.57 -32.58
N SER A 280 -24.43 -0.80 -33.48
CA SER A 280 -25.13 -0.29 -34.65
C SER A 280 -25.51 -1.46 -35.57
N LYS A 281 -26.52 -1.25 -36.41
CA LYS A 281 -26.96 -2.26 -37.36
C LYS A 281 -25.82 -2.61 -38.33
N GLU A 282 -25.09 -1.60 -38.78
CA GLU A 282 -23.98 -1.70 -39.72
C GLU A 282 -22.83 -2.52 -39.13
N TYR A 283 -22.41 -2.18 -37.90
CA TYR A 283 -21.38 -2.93 -37.19
C TYR A 283 -21.79 -4.38 -36.94
N THR A 284 -23.04 -4.59 -36.51
CA THR A 284 -23.56 -5.94 -36.20
C THR A 284 -23.62 -6.82 -37.46
N GLN A 285 -24.14 -6.29 -38.57
CA GLN A 285 -24.17 -7.01 -39.84
C GLN A 285 -22.77 -7.34 -40.35
N PHE A 286 -21.81 -6.43 -40.16
CA PHE A 286 -20.41 -6.66 -40.51
C PHE A 286 -19.79 -7.77 -39.65
N PHE A 287 -19.95 -7.70 -38.34
CA PHE A 287 -19.46 -8.73 -37.43
C PHE A 287 -20.08 -10.11 -37.74
N GLU A 288 -21.39 -10.18 -37.98
CA GLU A 288 -22.08 -11.43 -38.34
C GLU A 288 -21.52 -12.05 -39.64
N ALA A 289 -21.25 -11.22 -40.66
CA ALA A 289 -20.63 -11.69 -41.90
C ALA A 289 -19.24 -12.28 -41.67
N LEU A 290 -18.43 -11.64 -40.81
CA LEU A 290 -17.12 -12.15 -40.42
C LEU A 290 -17.24 -13.44 -39.59
N ASP A 291 -18.17 -13.51 -38.64
CA ASP A 291 -18.36 -14.66 -37.76
C ASP A 291 -18.85 -15.90 -38.53
N LEU A 292 -19.78 -15.72 -39.45
CA LEU A 292 -20.28 -16.77 -40.34
C LEU A 292 -19.21 -17.31 -41.29
N SER A 293 -18.19 -16.50 -41.63
CA SER A 293 -17.06 -16.97 -42.45
C SER A 293 -16.16 -17.96 -41.70
N GLY A 294 -16.22 -17.98 -40.36
CA GLY A 294 -15.36 -18.78 -39.50
C GLY A 294 -13.92 -18.28 -39.38
N GLY A 295 -13.60 -17.09 -39.90
CA GLY A 295 -12.23 -16.56 -39.92
C GLY A 295 -11.58 -16.40 -38.55
N PHE A 296 -12.35 -16.16 -37.48
CA PHE A 296 -11.84 -16.16 -36.09
C PHE A 296 -11.29 -17.53 -35.64
N PHE A 297 -11.79 -18.63 -36.20
CA PHE A 297 -11.42 -20.00 -35.82
C PHE A 297 -10.48 -20.66 -36.84
N TYR A 298 -10.72 -20.47 -38.14
CA TYR A 298 -9.88 -21.04 -39.19
C TYR A 298 -8.57 -20.26 -39.38
N HIS A 299 -8.57 -18.95 -39.06
CA HIS A 299 -7.42 -18.04 -39.07
C HIS A 299 -7.35 -17.30 -37.73
N LYS A 300 -6.36 -16.41 -37.52
CA LYS A 300 -6.13 -15.75 -36.23
C LYS A 300 -6.61 -14.30 -36.27
N TRP A 301 -7.86 -14.07 -36.68
CA TRP A 301 -8.42 -12.73 -36.68
C TRP A 301 -8.53 -12.21 -35.24
N GLY A 302 -7.63 -11.29 -34.85
CA GLY A 302 -7.70 -10.54 -33.59
C GLY A 302 -8.75 -9.45 -33.66
N GLU A 303 -9.31 -9.03 -32.52
CA GLU A 303 -10.42 -8.07 -32.46
C GLU A 303 -10.10 -6.69 -33.05
N SER A 304 -8.83 -6.29 -33.01
CA SER A 304 -8.34 -4.98 -33.46
C SER A 304 -8.57 -4.74 -34.95
N MET A 305 -8.33 -5.75 -35.80
CA MET A 305 -8.48 -5.58 -37.24
C MET A 305 -9.95 -5.42 -37.66
N PRO A 306 -10.90 -6.32 -37.29
CA PRO A 306 -12.32 -6.12 -37.55
C PRO A 306 -12.85 -4.79 -37.03
N GLN A 307 -12.46 -4.35 -35.83
CA GLN A 307 -12.90 -3.06 -35.28
C GLN A 307 -12.33 -1.86 -36.05
N THR A 308 -11.06 -1.93 -36.45
CA THR A 308 -10.45 -0.90 -37.31
C THR A 308 -11.15 -0.82 -38.66
N VAL A 309 -11.43 -1.96 -39.30
CA VAL A 309 -12.15 -2.00 -40.58
C VAL A 309 -13.57 -1.46 -40.42
N ALA A 310 -14.29 -1.86 -39.38
CA ALA A 310 -15.62 -1.34 -39.12
C ALA A 310 -15.62 0.18 -38.91
N ALA A 311 -14.67 0.71 -38.15
CA ALA A 311 -14.51 2.16 -37.97
C ALA A 311 -14.22 2.86 -39.31
N ALA A 312 -13.38 2.27 -40.16
CA ALA A 312 -13.05 2.82 -41.46
C ALA A 312 -14.19 2.76 -42.49
N LEU A 313 -15.13 1.81 -42.33
CA LEU A 313 -16.28 1.64 -43.20
C LEU A 313 -17.51 2.42 -42.73
N PHE A 314 -17.70 2.61 -41.43
CA PHE A 314 -18.98 3.09 -40.88
C PHE A 314 -18.89 4.43 -40.14
N LEU A 315 -17.69 4.95 -39.86
CA LEU A 315 -17.52 6.24 -39.19
C LEU A 315 -16.95 7.30 -40.14
N GLU A 316 -17.43 8.53 -40.00
CA GLU A 316 -16.74 9.69 -40.56
C GLU A 316 -15.47 9.98 -39.74
N ARG A 317 -14.43 10.51 -40.38
CA ARG A 317 -13.16 10.83 -39.72
C ARG A 317 -13.33 11.76 -38.51
N SER A 318 -14.31 12.67 -38.56
CA SER A 318 -14.61 13.58 -37.45
C SER A 318 -15.14 12.88 -36.19
N GLU A 319 -15.68 11.66 -36.32
CA GLU A 319 -16.20 10.85 -35.22
C GLU A 319 -15.11 10.02 -34.53
N ILE A 320 -13.90 10.02 -35.08
CA ILE A 320 -12.73 9.32 -34.53
C ILE A 320 -11.81 10.35 -33.88
N ASP A 321 -11.29 10.02 -32.71
CA ASP A 321 -10.31 10.81 -31.96
C ASP A 321 -8.99 10.04 -31.84
N TYR A 322 -7.88 10.76 -31.97
CA TYR A 322 -6.54 10.22 -31.75
C TYR A 322 -5.94 10.87 -30.50
N ASP A 323 -5.98 10.13 -29.39
CA ASP A 323 -5.61 10.62 -28.07
C ASP A 323 -4.14 10.31 -27.76
N HIS A 324 -3.28 11.26 -28.11
CA HIS A 324 -1.83 11.19 -27.89
C HIS A 324 -1.40 11.66 -26.50
N VAL A 325 -2.35 12.00 -25.62
CA VAL A 325 -2.09 12.63 -24.31
C VAL A 325 -2.04 11.61 -23.18
N ILE A 326 -2.65 10.43 -23.36
CA ILE A 326 -2.64 9.35 -22.36
C ILE A 326 -1.30 8.60 -22.44
N GLY A 327 -0.46 8.78 -21.42
CA GLY A 327 0.78 8.01 -21.26
C GLY A 327 0.46 6.54 -20.97
N TYR A 328 0.96 5.63 -21.82
CA TYR A 328 0.50 4.24 -21.84
C TYR A 328 1.58 3.25 -22.29
N GLU A 329 1.69 2.11 -21.59
CA GLU A 329 2.60 1.04 -21.97
C GLU A 329 1.93 -0.34 -21.93
N TYR A 330 2.11 -1.13 -23.00
CA TYR A 330 1.64 -2.51 -23.07
C TYR A 330 2.38 -3.29 -24.16
N GLY A 331 3.06 -4.38 -23.79
CA GLY A 331 3.89 -5.16 -24.71
C GLY A 331 5.05 -4.31 -25.26
N TYR A 332 5.09 -4.09 -26.58
CA TYR A 332 6.11 -3.26 -27.25
C TYR A 332 5.70 -1.80 -27.39
N ILE A 333 4.49 -1.44 -26.96
CA ILE A 333 3.93 -0.10 -27.13
C ILE A 333 4.28 0.71 -25.88
N SER A 334 4.90 1.87 -26.08
CA SER A 334 5.13 2.88 -25.05
C SER A 334 4.84 4.25 -25.67
N ILE A 335 3.84 4.94 -25.09
CA ILE A 335 3.41 6.27 -25.48
C ILE A 335 3.80 7.20 -24.34
N CYS A 336 4.71 8.14 -24.62
CA CYS A 336 5.19 9.13 -23.66
C CYS A 336 4.99 10.54 -24.25
N PRO A 337 3.93 11.27 -23.86
CA PRO A 337 3.66 12.61 -24.38
C PRO A 337 4.76 13.60 -23.97
N SER A 338 5.35 14.30 -24.94
CA SER A 338 6.48 15.22 -24.71
C SER A 338 6.15 16.47 -23.90
N GLU A 339 4.87 16.75 -23.64
CA GLU A 339 4.40 17.97 -22.97
C GLU A 339 4.17 17.80 -21.45
N PHE A 340 4.31 16.60 -20.92
CA PHE A 340 4.10 16.36 -19.49
C PHE A 340 5.42 16.38 -18.73
N LYS A 341 5.57 17.38 -17.86
CA LYS A 341 6.51 17.26 -16.74
C LYS A 341 6.02 16.08 -15.90
N ALA A 342 6.74 14.97 -15.94
CA ALA A 342 6.64 13.94 -14.92
C ALA A 342 6.57 14.66 -13.56
N HIS A 343 5.54 14.37 -12.77
CA HIS A 343 5.50 14.84 -11.39
C HIS A 343 6.84 14.49 -10.75
N ALA A 344 7.52 15.52 -10.27
CA ALA A 344 8.84 15.39 -9.69
C ALA A 344 8.78 14.28 -8.64
N HIS A 345 9.56 13.24 -8.89
CA HIS A 345 9.90 12.22 -7.91
C HIS A 345 10.11 12.87 -6.54
N VAL A 346 9.47 12.27 -5.52
CA VAL A 346 9.93 12.36 -4.14
C VAL A 346 11.42 12.06 -4.17
N SER A 347 12.22 13.10 -3.96
CA SER A 347 13.67 13.04 -4.08
C SER A 347 14.24 12.09 -3.03
N GLU A 348 15.30 11.34 -3.36
CA GLU A 348 16.17 10.59 -2.42
C GLU A 348 16.65 11.41 -1.19
N LYS A 349 16.36 12.73 -1.12
CA LYS A 349 16.73 13.67 -0.06
C LYS A 349 15.71 13.87 1.07
N ASP A 350 14.51 13.30 1.02
CA ASP A 350 13.51 13.53 2.07
C ASP A 350 13.76 12.67 3.33
N LYS A 351 13.65 13.30 4.51
CA LYS A 351 13.80 12.65 5.82
C LYS A 351 12.69 11.61 6.03
N VAL A 352 13.04 10.49 6.66
CA VAL A 352 12.12 9.35 6.86
C VAL A 352 11.47 9.42 8.24
N VAL A 353 10.15 9.21 8.30
CA VAL A 353 9.39 9.03 9.54
C VAL A 353 8.73 7.65 9.47
N VAL A 354 9.23 6.70 10.26
CA VAL A 354 8.71 5.32 10.32
C VAL A 354 7.72 5.20 11.48
N GLY A 355 6.50 4.73 11.22
CA GLY A 355 5.56 4.34 12.25
C GLY A 355 5.31 2.84 12.23
N TYR A 356 5.33 2.17 13.37
CA TYR A 356 4.78 0.81 13.48
C TYR A 356 3.29 0.88 13.80
N TRP A 357 2.54 -0.11 13.30
CA TRP A 357 1.13 -0.30 13.63
C TRP A 357 0.79 -1.79 13.62
N GLY A 358 0.37 -2.31 14.78
CA GLY A 358 -0.07 -3.69 14.95
C GLY A 358 -1.55 -3.87 14.64
N TYR A 359 -1.93 -4.94 13.95
CA TYR A 359 -3.34 -5.16 13.55
C TYR A 359 -4.32 -5.24 14.73
N TRP A 360 -3.84 -5.62 15.92
CA TRP A 360 -4.65 -5.71 17.14
C TRP A 360 -5.04 -4.31 17.68
N GLU A 361 -4.29 -3.27 17.34
CA GLU A 361 -4.56 -1.88 17.72
C GLU A 361 -5.66 -1.22 16.88
N SER A 362 -6.19 -1.93 15.87
CA SER A 362 -7.28 -1.44 15.00
C SER A 362 -8.55 -1.02 15.72
N LYS A 363 -8.76 -1.51 16.95
CA LYS A 363 -9.87 -1.09 17.82
C LYS A 363 -9.64 0.29 18.44
N LEU A 364 -8.38 0.66 18.64
CA LEU A 364 -7.96 1.89 19.32
C LEU A 364 -7.70 3.01 18.32
N LEU A 365 -6.95 2.71 17.25
CA LEU A 365 -6.74 3.60 16.13
C LEU A 365 -7.03 2.82 14.84
N PRO A 366 -8.28 2.89 14.33
CA PRO A 366 -8.60 2.32 13.02
C PRO A 366 -7.74 2.98 11.94
N ILE A 367 -7.47 2.20 10.90
CA ILE A 367 -6.50 2.55 9.86
C ILE A 367 -6.82 3.86 9.12
N GLU A 368 -8.10 4.21 9.03
CA GLU A 368 -8.59 5.45 8.42
C GLU A 368 -8.24 6.72 9.22
N TYR A 369 -7.88 6.57 10.49
CA TYR A 369 -7.55 7.66 11.41
C TYR A 369 -6.05 7.80 11.67
N ILE A 370 -5.22 6.94 11.09
CA ILE A 370 -3.77 7.17 11.09
C ILE A 370 -3.51 8.51 10.38
N PRO A 371 -2.72 9.42 10.97
CA PRO A 371 -2.40 10.70 10.35
C PRO A 371 -1.37 10.49 9.25
N TRP A 372 -1.78 9.99 8.09
CA TRP A 372 -0.87 9.58 7.02
C TRP A 372 0.11 10.66 6.58
N SER A 373 -0.29 11.94 6.66
CA SER A 373 0.59 13.07 6.36
C SER A 373 1.75 13.28 7.35
N GLN A 374 1.74 12.60 8.50
CA GLN A 374 2.76 12.73 9.56
C GLN A 374 3.76 11.56 9.57
N ILE A 375 3.63 10.59 8.67
CA ILE A 375 4.57 9.48 8.52
C ILE A 375 4.92 9.30 7.04
N THR A 376 6.09 8.76 6.74
CA THR A 376 6.47 8.44 5.35
C THR A 376 6.49 6.93 5.10
N HIS A 377 6.69 6.14 6.16
CA HIS A 377 6.72 4.69 6.10
C HIS A 377 5.91 4.10 7.25
N LEU A 378 5.16 3.03 6.99
CA LEU A 378 4.45 2.27 8.01
C LEU A 378 4.93 0.82 8.03
N ASN A 379 5.47 0.38 9.16
CA ASN A 379 5.77 -1.02 9.43
C ASN A 379 4.51 -1.71 9.98
N TYR A 380 3.95 -2.62 9.21
CA TYR A 380 2.79 -3.42 9.62
C TYR A 380 3.25 -4.62 10.45
N GLY A 381 2.81 -4.66 11.70
CA GLY A 381 3.11 -5.74 12.64
C GLY A 381 1.96 -6.75 12.78
N PHE A 382 2.19 -8.06 12.79
CA PHE A 382 3.42 -8.78 12.41
C PHE A 382 3.08 -10.05 11.65
N ALA A 383 4.03 -10.52 10.83
CA ALA A 383 4.19 -11.95 10.59
C ALA A 383 5.14 -12.53 11.65
N THR A 384 4.84 -13.72 12.18
CA THR A 384 5.57 -14.30 13.32
C THR A 384 6.28 -15.61 12.96
N MET A 385 7.39 -15.86 13.66
CA MET A 385 8.29 -17.00 13.59
C MET A 385 8.33 -17.69 14.97
N GLU A 386 7.38 -18.60 15.18
CA GLU A 386 7.19 -19.29 16.45
C GLU A 386 8.08 -20.53 16.56
N ASP A 387 7.65 -21.69 16.04
CA ASP A 387 8.38 -22.96 16.11
C ASP A 387 8.79 -23.50 14.71
N GLU A 388 8.48 -22.73 13.67
CA GLU A 388 8.63 -23.10 12.25
C GLU A 388 9.73 -22.28 11.56
N VAL A 389 10.12 -22.70 10.35
CA VAL A 389 11.06 -21.95 9.49
C VAL A 389 10.35 -21.05 8.48
N VAL A 390 9.02 -21.15 8.37
CA VAL A 390 8.19 -20.33 7.48
C VAL A 390 7.37 -19.34 8.34
N PRO A 391 7.41 -18.03 8.04
CA PRO A 391 6.66 -17.04 8.78
C PRO A 391 5.16 -17.18 8.56
N LYS A 392 4.36 -16.82 9.59
CA LYS A 392 2.89 -16.82 9.53
C LYS A 392 2.33 -15.42 9.68
N LEU A 393 1.46 -15.03 8.76
CA LEU A 393 0.75 -13.76 8.80
C LEU A 393 -0.66 -13.94 9.38
N SER A 394 -0.92 -13.35 10.55
CA SER A 394 -2.18 -13.56 11.28
C SER A 394 -3.40 -12.88 10.63
N ASN A 395 -3.21 -11.74 9.95
CA ASN A 395 -4.30 -10.99 9.35
C ASN A 395 -3.92 -10.40 7.98
N PRO A 396 -3.88 -11.22 6.92
CA PRO A 396 -3.52 -10.77 5.57
C PRO A 396 -4.52 -9.77 4.99
N ALA A 397 -5.81 -9.87 5.33
CA ALA A 397 -6.83 -8.95 4.83
C ALA A 397 -6.61 -7.52 5.34
N GLN A 398 -6.27 -7.38 6.63
CA GLN A 398 -5.97 -6.08 7.21
C GLN A 398 -4.68 -5.48 6.63
N LEU A 399 -3.65 -6.29 6.40
CA LEU A 399 -2.42 -5.84 5.71
C LEU A 399 -2.76 -5.22 4.34
N MET A 400 -3.58 -5.90 3.53
CA MET A 400 -3.94 -5.36 2.21
C MET A 400 -4.73 -4.05 2.29
N LYS A 401 -5.61 -3.92 3.28
CA LYS A 401 -6.33 -2.66 3.54
C LYS A 401 -5.37 -1.53 3.92
N VAL A 402 -4.41 -1.82 4.79
CA VAL A 402 -3.35 -0.88 5.22
C VAL A 402 -2.52 -0.43 4.02
N VAL A 403 -2.07 -1.37 3.19
CA VAL A 403 -1.29 -1.09 1.96
C VAL A 403 -2.07 -0.16 1.03
N GLY A 404 -3.35 -0.46 0.77
CA GLY A 404 -4.20 0.38 -0.08
C GLY A 404 -4.35 1.81 0.44
N ILE A 405 -4.69 1.98 1.72
CA ILE A 405 -4.92 3.31 2.32
C ILE A 405 -3.61 4.09 2.47
N ALA A 406 -2.52 3.44 2.89
CA ALA A 406 -1.22 4.09 3.03
C ALA A 406 -0.70 4.61 1.69
N HIS A 407 -0.78 3.80 0.62
CA HIS A 407 -0.37 4.23 -0.73
C HIS A 407 -1.23 5.36 -1.28
N GLN A 408 -2.54 5.38 -0.99
CA GLN A 408 -3.41 6.52 -1.33
C GLN A 408 -2.93 7.84 -0.71
N ASN A 409 -2.18 7.77 0.38
CA ASN A 409 -1.61 8.92 1.09
C ASN A 409 -0.09 9.08 0.88
N ASN A 410 0.49 8.42 -0.13
CA ASN A 410 1.93 8.45 -0.45
C ASN A 410 2.83 7.96 0.70
N VAL A 411 2.34 7.02 1.52
CA VAL A 411 3.10 6.38 2.60
C VAL A 411 3.48 4.97 2.19
N LYS A 412 4.77 4.62 2.25
CA LYS A 412 5.25 3.26 1.92
C LYS A 412 4.92 2.30 3.06
N VAL A 413 4.53 1.07 2.73
CA VAL A 413 4.29 0.03 3.74
C VAL A 413 5.42 -1.00 3.72
N LEU A 414 5.79 -1.51 4.89
CA LEU A 414 6.66 -2.68 5.04
C LEU A 414 5.97 -3.71 5.92
N LEU A 415 6.01 -4.98 5.51
CA LEU A 415 5.59 -6.07 6.40
C LEU A 415 6.73 -6.37 7.37
N SER A 416 6.50 -6.19 8.67
CA SER A 416 7.47 -6.56 9.70
C SER A 416 7.32 -8.03 10.09
N ILE A 417 8.42 -8.78 10.00
CA ILE A 417 8.49 -10.20 10.35
C ILE A 417 9.34 -10.37 11.61
N GLY A 418 8.77 -10.94 12.66
CA GLY A 418 9.43 -11.17 13.95
C GLY A 418 8.76 -10.44 15.10
N GLY A 419 9.52 -9.60 15.79
CA GLY A 419 9.12 -8.88 16.99
C GLY A 419 9.40 -9.67 18.28
N TRP A 420 9.27 -8.99 19.43
CA TRP A 420 9.66 -9.54 20.74
C TRP A 420 9.14 -10.95 21.02
N TYR A 421 7.85 -11.22 20.77
CA TYR A 421 7.24 -12.54 20.93
C TYR A 421 7.27 -13.41 19.66
N GLY A 422 7.49 -12.79 18.49
CA GLY A 422 7.40 -13.43 17.19
C GLY A 422 8.73 -13.90 16.62
N SER A 423 9.85 -13.76 17.34
CA SER A 423 11.19 -14.13 16.83
C SER A 423 11.77 -15.43 17.43
N ARG A 424 10.92 -16.29 18.00
CA ARG A 424 11.33 -17.50 18.76
C ARG A 424 12.18 -18.48 17.95
N SER A 425 11.83 -18.73 16.69
CA SER A 425 12.56 -19.66 15.80
C SER A 425 13.55 -19.00 14.83
N MET A 426 13.82 -17.70 14.93
CA MET A 426 14.69 -16.98 13.98
C MET A 426 16.11 -17.58 13.88
N SER A 427 16.74 -17.90 15.01
CA SER A 427 18.07 -18.55 15.06
C SER A 427 18.06 -19.90 14.34
N LYS A 428 17.09 -20.76 14.66
CA LYS A 428 16.90 -22.06 14.01
C LYS A 428 16.68 -21.91 12.50
N MET A 429 15.81 -21.00 12.07
CA MET A 429 15.55 -20.75 10.65
C MET A 429 16.81 -20.29 9.91
N ALA A 430 17.57 -19.33 10.47
CA ALA A 430 18.75 -18.78 9.82
C ALA A 430 19.92 -19.77 9.73
N SER A 431 19.98 -20.77 10.63
CA SER A 431 21.10 -21.70 10.80
C SER A 431 21.38 -22.64 9.61
N THR A 432 20.40 -22.87 8.74
CA THR A 432 20.55 -23.80 7.60
C THR A 432 20.19 -23.12 6.29
N LEU A 433 20.81 -23.56 5.19
CA LEU A 433 20.46 -23.05 3.86
C LEU A 433 18.98 -23.27 3.53
N ASP A 434 18.46 -24.48 3.83
CA ASP A 434 17.06 -24.83 3.57
C ASP A 434 16.08 -23.95 4.36
N GLY A 435 16.34 -23.71 5.65
CA GLY A 435 15.53 -22.81 6.47
C GLY A 435 15.51 -21.38 5.94
N ARG A 436 16.67 -20.84 5.54
CA ARG A 436 16.76 -19.51 4.92
C ARG A 436 16.04 -19.45 3.57
N THR A 437 16.17 -20.46 2.73
CA THR A 437 15.46 -20.53 1.44
C THR A 437 13.96 -20.51 1.63
N GLN A 438 13.42 -21.35 2.52
CA GLN A 438 11.97 -21.39 2.80
C GLN A 438 11.45 -20.04 3.34
N PHE A 439 12.22 -19.38 4.20
CA PHE A 439 11.89 -18.03 4.68
C PHE A 439 11.88 -17.01 3.54
N VAL A 440 12.92 -16.99 2.72
CA VAL A 440 13.10 -16.03 1.62
C VAL A 440 12.02 -16.21 0.56
N GLU A 441 11.72 -17.44 0.15
CA GLU A 441 10.64 -17.74 -0.81
C GLU A 441 9.30 -17.22 -0.28
N LYS A 442 9.00 -17.44 1.01
CA LYS A 442 7.76 -16.96 1.60
C LYS A 442 7.71 -15.43 1.71
N ALA A 443 8.81 -14.80 2.07
CA ALA A 443 8.92 -13.34 2.12
C ALA A 443 8.67 -12.74 0.73
N VAL A 444 9.35 -13.25 -0.30
CA VAL A 444 9.17 -12.79 -1.69
C VAL A 444 7.74 -13.04 -2.20
N GLU A 445 7.10 -14.16 -1.83
CA GLU A 445 5.69 -14.44 -2.18
C GLU A 445 4.74 -13.32 -1.71
N TRP A 446 4.98 -12.73 -0.53
CA TRP A 446 4.14 -11.64 -0.01
C TRP A 446 4.44 -10.29 -0.65
N ILE A 447 5.70 -10.06 -1.02
CA ILE A 447 6.21 -8.75 -1.44
C ILE A 447 5.90 -8.54 -2.91
N LEU A 448 4.77 -7.89 -3.22
CA LEU A 448 4.49 -7.35 -4.56
C LEU A 448 4.30 -5.83 -4.53
N GLN A 449 3.71 -5.29 -3.46
CA GLN A 449 3.32 -3.88 -3.35
C GLN A 449 4.00 -3.15 -2.18
N PHE A 450 4.60 -3.86 -1.23
CA PHE A 450 5.18 -3.29 -0.01
C PHE A 450 6.62 -3.80 0.19
N GLY A 451 7.41 -3.13 1.03
CA GLY A 451 8.72 -3.60 1.44
C GLY A 451 8.66 -4.64 2.56
N ILE A 452 9.82 -5.02 3.08
CA ILE A 452 9.94 -5.95 4.21
C ILE A 452 10.81 -5.36 5.31
N ASP A 453 10.38 -5.57 6.54
CA ASP A 453 11.13 -5.25 7.73
C ASP A 453 11.41 -6.54 8.51
N ILE A 454 12.65 -6.74 8.94
CA ILE A 454 13.03 -7.91 9.76
C ILE A 454 13.25 -7.45 11.20
N ASP A 455 12.37 -7.88 12.09
CA ASP A 455 12.41 -7.54 13.52
C ASP A 455 13.02 -8.69 14.33
N TRP A 456 14.34 -8.84 14.15
CA TRP A 456 15.19 -9.71 14.95
C TRP A 456 16.33 -8.89 15.58
N GLU A 457 16.02 -8.25 16.71
CA GLU A 457 16.87 -7.22 17.32
C GLU A 457 18.21 -7.74 17.91
N TYR A 458 18.28 -9.01 18.32
CA TYR A 458 19.37 -9.55 19.15
C TYR A 458 20.00 -10.86 18.62
N PRO A 459 20.39 -10.99 17.34
CA PRO A 459 21.12 -12.17 16.86
C PRO A 459 22.42 -12.36 17.65
N GLY A 460 22.65 -13.58 18.13
CA GLY A 460 23.83 -13.96 18.90
C GLY A 460 23.85 -13.43 20.34
N LYS A 461 22.70 -12.95 20.85
CA LYS A 461 22.52 -12.49 22.22
C LYS A 461 21.16 -12.93 22.78
N SER A 462 21.13 -13.22 24.08
CA SER A 462 19.87 -13.54 24.76
C SER A 462 18.89 -12.36 24.73
N ALA A 463 17.62 -12.67 24.42
CA ALA A 463 16.49 -11.74 24.39
C ALA A 463 15.31 -12.34 25.18
N LEU A 464 14.22 -12.70 24.52
CA LEU A 464 13.13 -13.47 25.14
C LEU A 464 13.64 -14.88 25.51
N GLU A 465 13.31 -15.33 26.73
CA GLU A 465 13.88 -16.55 27.36
C GLU A 465 13.72 -17.83 26.53
N CYS A 466 12.63 -17.95 25.76
CA CYS A 466 12.32 -19.12 24.95
C CYS A 466 12.76 -18.99 23.48
N ASN A 467 13.55 -17.97 23.12
CA ASN A 467 14.13 -17.88 21.79
C ASN A 467 15.18 -18.97 21.58
N THR A 468 15.16 -19.61 20.41
CA THR A 468 16.34 -20.32 19.91
C THR A 468 17.51 -19.35 19.77
N LEU A 469 18.70 -19.79 20.13
CA LEU A 469 19.89 -18.94 20.24
C LEU A 469 21.16 -19.72 19.95
N ASP A 470 21.97 -19.19 19.03
CA ASP A 470 23.35 -19.61 18.81
C ASP A 470 24.26 -18.38 18.95
N TYR A 471 24.89 -18.26 20.13
CA TYR A 471 25.79 -17.16 20.45
C TYR A 471 26.93 -16.98 19.43
N ALA A 472 27.43 -18.06 18.83
CA ALA A 472 28.60 -18.02 17.97
C ALA A 472 28.24 -17.72 16.51
N ASN A 473 27.11 -18.24 16.02
CA ASN A 473 26.81 -18.28 14.59
C ASN A 473 25.61 -17.44 14.15
N ASP A 474 24.72 -17.00 15.05
CA ASP A 474 23.49 -16.30 14.65
C ASP A 474 23.76 -15.04 13.81
N THR A 475 24.75 -14.22 14.19
CA THR A 475 25.09 -13.01 13.43
C THR A 475 25.60 -13.33 12.03
N ASP A 476 26.44 -14.37 11.87
CA ASP A 476 26.94 -14.79 10.55
C ASP A 476 25.78 -15.36 9.70
N ASN A 477 24.93 -16.18 10.31
CA ASN A 477 23.76 -16.77 9.67
C ASN A 477 22.72 -15.71 9.26
N TYR A 478 22.56 -14.67 10.08
CA TYR A 478 21.68 -13.56 9.76
C TYR A 478 22.18 -12.76 8.56
N LEU A 479 23.49 -12.51 8.47
CA LEU A 479 24.07 -11.90 7.27
C LEU A 479 23.85 -12.76 6.03
N LEU A 480 23.98 -14.10 6.13
CA LEU A 480 23.69 -15.01 5.02
C LEU A 480 22.21 -14.93 4.59
N LEU A 481 21.29 -14.86 5.56
CA LEU A 481 19.86 -14.67 5.29
C LEU A 481 19.61 -13.35 4.56
N LEU A 482 20.16 -12.24 5.06
CA LEU A 482 19.95 -10.92 4.46
C LEU A 482 20.56 -10.80 3.07
N LYS A 483 21.71 -11.44 2.82
CA LYS A 483 22.29 -11.54 1.48
C LYS A 483 21.37 -12.30 0.53
N GLN A 484 20.88 -13.47 0.97
CA GLN A 484 19.96 -14.29 0.18
C GLN A 484 18.63 -13.57 -0.08
N LEU A 485 18.09 -12.88 0.93
CA LEU A 485 16.85 -12.11 0.80
C LEU A 485 17.04 -10.91 -0.12
N ARG A 486 18.13 -10.15 0.04
CA ARG A 486 18.46 -9.03 -0.86
C ARG A 486 18.62 -9.53 -2.28
N GLU A 487 19.41 -10.57 -2.50
CA GLU A 487 19.56 -11.18 -3.82
C GLU A 487 18.23 -11.66 -4.39
N ALA A 488 17.35 -12.27 -3.59
CA ALA A 488 16.05 -12.73 -4.05
C ALA A 488 15.09 -11.57 -4.38
N LEU A 489 15.06 -10.51 -3.57
CA LEU A 489 14.31 -9.29 -3.85
C LEU A 489 14.86 -8.61 -5.10
N ASP A 490 16.18 -8.46 -5.18
CA ASP A 490 16.85 -7.89 -6.34
C ASP A 490 16.67 -8.80 -7.56
N ASN A 491 16.57 -10.11 -7.46
CA ASN A 491 16.29 -10.94 -8.64
C ASN A 491 14.81 -10.92 -9.03
N ALA A 492 13.92 -10.82 -8.05
CA ALA A 492 12.49 -10.70 -8.27
C ALA A 492 12.09 -9.30 -8.80
N PHE A 493 12.88 -8.26 -8.48
CA PHE A 493 12.52 -6.85 -8.71
C PHE A 493 13.62 -5.99 -9.37
N SER A 494 14.89 -6.43 -9.39
CA SER A 494 16.00 -5.79 -10.12
C SER A 494 16.42 -6.62 -11.35
N THR A 495 16.90 -5.95 -12.40
CA THR A 495 17.40 -6.53 -13.67
C THR A 495 16.37 -6.99 -14.70
N ILE A 496 15.81 -5.98 -15.34
CA ILE A 496 16.12 -5.78 -16.76
C ILE A 496 17.51 -5.18 -16.88
N LYS A 497 18.51 -6.05 -17.03
CA LYS A 497 19.77 -5.69 -17.69
C LYS A 497 20.10 -6.76 -18.71
N PRO A 498 20.49 -6.38 -19.95
CA PRO A 498 20.61 -7.31 -21.05
C PRO A 498 21.88 -8.14 -20.90
N SER A 499 21.73 -9.43 -20.58
CA SER A 499 22.71 -10.45 -20.92
C SER A 499 22.29 -11.08 -22.25
N THR A 500 23.21 -11.06 -23.21
CA THR A 500 23.00 -11.18 -24.65
C THR A 500 22.76 -12.60 -25.17
N THR A 501 22.66 -13.62 -24.33
CA THR A 501 22.52 -15.01 -24.83
C THR A 501 21.81 -15.90 -23.81
N ASP A 502 20.51 -15.70 -23.61
CA ASP A 502 19.54 -16.79 -23.42
C ASP A 502 18.13 -16.19 -23.24
N THR A 503 17.14 -16.84 -23.85
CA THR A 503 15.75 -16.36 -23.93
C THR A 503 14.83 -17.54 -23.68
N THR A 504 14.14 -17.55 -22.54
CA THR A 504 12.87 -18.28 -22.42
C THR A 504 11.96 -17.61 -21.39
N TYR A 505 10.81 -17.17 -21.91
CA TYR A 505 9.51 -16.99 -21.27
C TYR A 505 9.24 -15.80 -20.31
N TYR A 506 10.22 -15.16 -19.67
CA TYR A 506 9.96 -13.98 -18.79
C TYR A 506 10.51 -12.63 -19.30
N LYS A 507 11.08 -12.59 -20.51
CA LYS A 507 11.96 -11.50 -20.96
C LYS A 507 11.29 -10.25 -21.58
N HIS A 508 9.97 -10.22 -21.77
CA HIS A 508 9.32 -9.08 -22.44
C HIS A 508 8.57 -8.12 -21.51
N LEU A 509 8.62 -8.31 -20.19
CA LEU A 509 7.77 -7.55 -19.27
C LEU A 509 8.29 -6.18 -18.84
N TYR A 510 9.53 -5.78 -19.13
CA TYR A 510 10.08 -4.60 -18.44
C TYR A 510 11.23 -3.82 -19.13
N THR A 511 11.38 -3.85 -20.46
CA THR A 511 12.35 -2.97 -21.14
C THR A 511 11.69 -1.69 -21.64
N ASN A 512 11.72 -0.60 -20.85
CA ASN A 512 12.09 0.77 -21.23
C ASN A 512 11.48 1.83 -20.28
N GLY A 513 12.31 2.56 -19.52
CA GLY A 513 11.94 3.92 -19.05
C GLY A 513 11.93 4.21 -17.54
N THR A 514 13.10 4.62 -17.03
CA THR A 514 13.32 5.77 -16.12
C THR A 514 12.95 5.81 -14.62
N ASN A 515 12.31 4.82 -13.99
CA ASN A 515 12.10 4.89 -12.52
C ASN A 515 12.94 3.87 -11.74
N LYS A 516 14.19 4.22 -11.40
CA LYS A 516 15.06 3.42 -10.52
C LYS A 516 14.48 3.13 -9.13
N ASP A 517 13.51 3.92 -8.67
CA ASP A 517 12.92 3.81 -7.32
C ASP A 517 11.72 2.86 -7.21
N GLU A 518 11.12 2.40 -8.32
CA GLU A 518 9.99 1.45 -8.29
C GLU A 518 10.43 -0.02 -8.27
N ASP A 519 11.63 -0.30 -8.79
CA ASP A 519 12.22 -1.64 -8.93
C ASP A 519 12.92 -2.11 -7.63
N HIS A 520 13.31 -1.20 -6.75
CA HIS A 520 14.00 -1.54 -5.51
C HIS A 520 13.03 -1.72 -4.34
N LYS A 521 12.81 -2.96 -3.89
CA LYS A 521 12.01 -3.22 -2.68
C LYS A 521 12.85 -2.95 -1.43
N LEU A 522 12.27 -2.15 -0.52
CA LEU A 522 12.88 -1.84 0.75
C LEU A 522 13.04 -3.11 1.59
N LEU A 523 14.24 -3.35 2.11
CA LEU A 523 14.51 -4.29 3.18
C LEU A 523 15.21 -3.55 4.33
N THR A 524 14.50 -3.47 5.45
CA THR A 524 14.90 -2.73 6.66
C THR A 524 14.99 -3.67 7.84
N LEU A 525 15.71 -3.27 8.89
CA LEU A 525 15.85 -4.09 10.10
C LEU A 525 15.49 -3.29 11.35
N ALA A 526 14.69 -3.86 12.24
CA ALA A 526 14.63 -3.41 13.63
C ALA A 526 15.81 -3.99 14.42
N VAL A 527 16.50 -3.13 15.16
CA VAL A 527 17.76 -3.48 15.84
C VAL A 527 17.84 -2.91 17.25
N GLY A 528 18.60 -3.59 18.12
CA GLY A 528 18.86 -3.12 19.48
C GLY A 528 19.79 -1.91 19.57
N THR A 529 20.04 -1.45 20.80
CA THR A 529 20.83 -0.24 21.08
C THR A 529 22.34 -0.36 20.77
N VAL A 530 22.81 -1.55 20.44
CA VAL A 530 24.20 -1.85 20.04
C VAL A 530 24.18 -2.77 18.82
N PRO A 531 25.27 -2.81 18.02
CA PRO A 531 25.40 -3.74 16.91
C PRO A 531 25.15 -5.20 17.29
N PHE A 532 24.93 -6.04 16.27
CA PHE A 532 24.73 -7.48 16.41
C PHE A 532 25.85 -8.14 17.22
N SER A 533 25.54 -9.25 17.90
CA SER A 533 26.48 -9.86 18.84
C SER A 533 27.08 -11.16 18.31
N LYS A 534 28.37 -11.37 18.55
CA LYS A 534 29.05 -12.64 18.33
C LYS A 534 29.76 -13.05 19.61
N SER A 535 29.43 -14.22 20.12
CA SER A 535 29.94 -14.74 21.40
C SER A 535 29.74 -13.76 22.56
N ASN A 536 28.54 -13.16 22.66
CA ASN A 536 28.17 -12.15 23.67
C ASN A 536 28.92 -10.80 23.60
N ALA A 537 29.65 -10.52 22.52
CA ALA A 537 30.26 -9.21 22.28
C ALA A 537 29.65 -8.57 21.02
N PRO A 538 29.35 -7.25 21.02
CA PRO A 538 28.96 -6.55 19.81
C PRO A 538 30.05 -6.64 18.73
N ILE A 539 29.67 -6.88 17.48
CA ILE A 539 30.59 -6.81 16.35
C ILE A 539 30.98 -5.35 16.09
N THR A 540 32.21 -5.15 15.63
CA THR A 540 32.78 -3.82 15.40
C THR A 540 32.66 -3.35 13.95
N ASP A 541 32.15 -4.19 13.06
CA ASP A 541 32.00 -3.86 11.63
C ASP A 541 30.71 -4.48 11.09
N VAL A 542 29.76 -3.62 10.70
CA VAL A 542 28.48 -3.98 10.07
C VAL A 542 28.44 -3.59 8.59
N SER A 543 29.57 -3.26 7.97
CA SER A 543 29.63 -2.83 6.56
C SER A 543 28.97 -3.84 5.62
N SER A 544 29.19 -5.14 5.86
CA SER A 544 28.57 -6.21 5.08
C SER A 544 27.04 -6.27 5.21
N PHE A 545 26.48 -5.85 6.36
CA PHE A 545 25.03 -5.71 6.54
C PHE A 545 24.52 -4.47 5.83
N SER A 546 25.20 -3.33 6.01
CA SER A 546 24.81 -2.05 5.39
C SER A 546 24.79 -2.11 3.86
N ALA A 547 25.53 -3.04 3.25
CA ALA A 547 25.56 -3.26 1.81
C ALA A 547 24.29 -3.93 1.25
N VAL A 548 23.51 -4.63 2.08
CA VAL A 548 22.34 -5.43 1.64
C VAL A 548 21.01 -4.95 2.20
N ILE A 549 21.01 -3.93 3.05
CA ILE A 549 19.81 -3.34 3.65
C ILE A 549 19.70 -1.86 3.32
N ASP A 550 18.49 -1.33 3.39
CA ASP A 550 18.20 0.08 3.15
C ASP A 550 18.50 0.95 4.36
N TRP A 551 18.03 0.54 5.54
CA TRP A 551 18.37 1.17 6.81
C TRP A 551 18.09 0.25 8.00
N VAL A 552 18.61 0.65 9.15
CA VAL A 552 18.28 0.08 10.47
C VAL A 552 17.40 1.04 11.27
N PHE A 553 16.43 0.49 11.99
CA PHE A 553 15.61 1.16 12.98
C PHE A 553 16.11 0.82 14.39
N VAL A 554 16.83 1.75 15.02
CA VAL A 554 17.47 1.54 16.32
C VAL A 554 16.45 1.79 17.44
N MET A 555 16.01 0.71 18.08
CA MET A 555 15.00 0.72 19.16
C MET A 555 15.59 1.21 20.49
N MET A 556 15.84 2.51 20.61
CA MET A 556 16.49 3.14 21.77
C MET A 556 15.48 3.61 22.82
N TYR A 557 14.86 2.63 23.49
CA TYR A 557 13.95 2.80 24.63
C TYR A 557 14.03 1.58 25.57
N ASP A 558 13.19 1.51 26.59
CA ASP A 558 13.14 0.42 27.58
C ASP A 558 14.40 0.26 28.44
N THR A 559 15.22 1.30 28.57
CA THR A 559 16.59 1.17 29.11
C THR A 559 16.68 0.74 30.58
N TYR A 560 15.62 0.95 31.37
CA TYR A 560 15.56 0.56 32.79
C TYR A 560 14.48 -0.49 33.08
N VAL A 561 13.81 -1.03 32.06
CA VAL A 561 12.75 -2.02 32.25
C VAL A 561 13.32 -3.30 32.88
N GLY A 562 12.72 -3.74 33.98
CA GLY A 562 13.15 -4.96 34.70
C GLY A 562 14.39 -4.79 35.57
N LYS A 563 14.93 -3.58 35.71
CA LYS A 563 16.07 -3.28 36.60
C LYS A 563 15.60 -2.94 38.02
N SER A 564 16.50 -3.05 39.00
CA SER A 564 16.26 -2.64 40.39
C SER A 564 16.32 -1.12 40.62
N VAL A 565 16.56 -0.36 39.55
CA VAL A 565 16.69 1.10 39.54
C VAL A 565 15.69 1.67 38.54
N ILE A 566 14.98 2.72 38.94
CA ILE A 566 14.12 3.54 38.09
C ILE A 566 15.00 4.60 37.44
N GLY A 567 14.96 4.68 36.12
CA GLY A 567 15.66 5.67 35.31
C GLY A 567 14.83 6.08 34.10
N PRO A 568 15.30 7.04 33.30
CA PRO A 568 14.61 7.55 32.11
C PRO A 568 14.34 6.44 31.08
N ASN A 569 13.18 6.43 30.42
CA ASN A 569 12.85 5.36 29.44
C ASN A 569 13.83 5.35 28.25
N ALA A 570 13.97 6.50 27.60
CA ALA A 570 14.87 6.73 26.47
C ALA A 570 15.72 7.99 26.72
N PRO A 571 16.80 7.92 27.51
CA PRO A 571 17.64 9.09 27.77
C PRO A 571 18.32 9.60 26.51
N LEU A 572 18.35 10.93 26.30
CA LEU A 572 19.17 11.55 25.24
C LEU A 572 20.66 11.31 25.51
N GLN A 573 21.07 11.51 26.77
CA GLN A 573 22.43 11.29 27.29
C GLN A 573 22.38 10.49 28.60
N THR A 574 23.47 9.81 28.92
CA THR A 574 23.57 9.08 30.19
C THR A 574 23.79 10.01 31.37
N SER A 575 23.24 9.61 32.52
CA SER A 575 23.51 10.30 33.76
C SER A 575 24.94 10.01 34.24
N LYS A 576 25.56 10.99 34.89
CA LYS A 576 26.86 10.82 35.57
C LYS A 576 26.72 10.17 36.95
N GLN A 577 25.50 9.87 37.40
CA GLN A 577 25.26 9.27 38.71
C GLN A 577 25.58 7.76 38.72
N GLU A 578 25.94 7.28 39.90
CA GLU A 578 26.18 5.86 40.15
C GLU A 578 24.90 5.05 39.93
N GLY A 579 25.02 3.90 39.25
CA GLY A 579 23.86 3.08 38.86
C GLY A 579 23.24 3.43 37.50
N SER A 580 23.74 4.47 36.80
CA SER A 580 23.32 4.77 35.42
C SER A 580 23.68 3.62 34.47
N THR A 581 22.76 3.35 33.54
CA THR A 581 23.04 2.51 32.37
C THR A 581 24.03 3.24 31.46
N LYS A 582 24.73 2.46 30.63
CA LYS A 582 25.54 2.96 29.50
C LYS A 582 24.75 2.92 28.20
N GLN A 583 23.44 3.20 28.26
CA GLN A 583 22.54 3.21 27.11
C GLN A 583 21.82 4.55 27.04
N SER A 584 21.98 5.25 25.92
CA SER A 584 21.33 6.53 25.60
C SER A 584 21.23 6.68 24.08
N PHE A 585 20.38 7.60 23.61
CA PHE A 585 20.28 7.98 22.20
C PHE A 585 21.66 8.26 21.59
N ALA A 586 22.47 9.06 22.29
CA ALA A 586 23.80 9.40 21.81
C ALA A 586 24.74 8.19 21.71
N GLN A 587 24.71 7.31 22.71
CA GLN A 587 25.56 6.11 22.71
C GLN A 587 25.10 5.05 21.71
N ALA A 588 23.79 4.88 21.52
CA ALA A 588 23.26 3.94 20.54
C ALA A 588 23.62 4.37 19.12
N TRP A 589 23.45 5.65 18.79
CA TRP A 589 23.90 6.19 17.51
C TRP A 589 25.41 5.99 17.32
N GLU A 590 26.22 6.35 18.33
CA GLU A 590 27.68 6.21 18.26
C GLU A 590 28.12 4.76 18.08
N ALA A 591 27.46 3.80 18.75
CA ALA A 591 27.77 2.39 18.65
C ALA A 591 27.55 1.84 17.23
N TRP A 592 26.44 2.21 16.59
CA TRP A 592 26.15 1.81 15.21
C TRP A 592 27.03 2.54 14.18
N ALA A 593 27.26 3.84 14.35
CA ALA A 593 28.11 4.63 13.46
C ALA A 593 29.58 4.19 13.53
N THR A 594 30.11 3.94 14.72
CA THR A 594 31.49 3.44 14.92
C THR A 594 31.66 2.03 14.37
N ALA A 595 30.59 1.24 14.35
CA ALA A 595 30.58 -0.06 13.69
C ALA A 595 30.44 0.03 12.15
N HIS A 596 30.61 1.21 11.56
CA HIS A 596 30.54 1.46 10.12
C HIS A 596 29.13 1.34 9.49
N MET A 597 28.05 1.51 10.27
CA MET A 597 26.73 1.79 9.69
C MET A 597 26.69 3.23 9.18
N PRO A 598 26.41 3.49 7.89
CA PRO A 598 26.32 4.85 7.37
C PRO A 598 25.23 5.66 8.09
N PRO A 599 25.47 6.91 8.52
CA PRO A 599 24.48 7.74 9.20
C PRO A 599 23.15 7.86 8.43
N GLU A 600 23.22 7.98 7.11
CA GLU A 600 22.08 8.03 6.19
C GLU A 600 21.30 6.70 6.08
N LYS A 601 21.72 5.66 6.79
CA LYS A 601 21.02 4.38 6.95
C LYS A 601 20.58 4.11 8.39
N ILE A 602 20.64 5.12 9.27
CA ILE A 602 20.19 5.00 10.67
C ILE A 602 18.89 5.78 10.86
N ILE A 603 17.85 5.08 11.33
CA ILE A 603 16.60 5.65 11.85
C ILE A 603 16.62 5.52 13.38
N MET A 604 16.44 6.63 14.11
CA MET A 604 16.46 6.62 15.58
C MET A 604 15.04 6.43 16.16
N GLY A 605 14.88 5.45 17.05
CA GLY A 605 13.59 5.08 17.67
C GLY A 605 13.17 5.93 18.86
N LEU A 606 12.00 6.56 18.75
CA LEU A 606 11.37 7.42 19.74
C LEU A 606 10.21 6.67 20.42
N PRO A 607 10.17 6.59 21.77
CA PRO A 607 9.04 5.99 22.46
C PRO A 607 7.91 7.01 22.63
N LEU A 608 6.70 6.66 22.19
CA LEU A 608 5.48 7.43 22.49
C LEU A 608 4.81 6.94 23.79
N TYR A 609 5.63 6.43 24.71
CA TYR A 609 5.19 5.78 25.94
C TYR A 609 6.27 5.83 27.03
N GLY A 610 5.87 5.44 28.23
CA GLY A 610 6.69 5.40 29.42
C GLY A 610 6.34 4.24 30.33
N TYR A 611 6.94 4.21 31.53
CA TYR A 611 6.68 3.18 32.54
C TYR A 611 6.41 3.77 33.91
N VAL A 612 5.48 3.17 34.63
CA VAL A 612 5.26 3.41 36.05
C VAL A 612 6.10 2.46 36.91
N SER A 613 6.62 2.97 38.01
CA SER A 613 7.32 2.21 39.05
C SER A 613 7.10 2.85 40.41
N LYS A 614 7.49 2.13 41.49
CA LYS A 614 7.43 2.65 42.86
C LYS A 614 8.85 2.81 43.41
N PRO A 615 9.33 4.04 43.70
CA PRO A 615 10.61 4.24 44.35
C PRO A 615 10.54 3.79 45.82
N LYS A 616 11.67 3.34 46.39
CA LYS A 616 11.78 2.97 47.81
C LYS A 616 11.83 4.17 48.75
N GLU A 617 12.04 5.35 48.21
CA GLU A 617 12.14 6.62 48.93
C GLU A 617 11.24 7.67 48.28
N ASP A 618 10.90 8.72 49.02
CA ASP A 618 10.17 9.86 48.47
C ASP A 618 11.10 10.69 47.57
N VAL A 619 10.65 10.94 46.35
CA VAL A 619 11.45 11.57 45.29
C VAL A 619 11.06 13.02 45.02
N VAL A 620 10.15 13.60 45.80
CA VAL A 620 9.65 14.99 45.62
C VAL A 620 10.77 16.03 45.54
N HIS A 621 11.88 15.81 46.25
CA HIS A 621 13.01 16.74 46.29
C HIS A 621 14.08 16.48 45.23
N LEU A 622 13.97 15.37 44.48
CA LEU A 622 14.99 14.98 43.51
C LEU A 622 14.91 15.87 42.27
N LYS A 623 16.07 16.37 41.87
CA LYS A 623 16.26 17.13 40.62
C LYS A 623 16.79 16.28 39.47
N ARG A 624 17.11 15.00 39.73
CA ARG A 624 17.74 14.06 38.79
C ARG A 624 17.20 12.65 39.05
N LEU A 625 17.03 11.87 38.00
CA LEU A 625 16.25 10.63 38.01
C LEU A 625 17.18 9.40 37.96
N LEU A 626 17.57 8.90 39.14
CA LEU A 626 18.03 7.51 39.36
C LEU A 626 17.72 7.11 40.80
N VAL A 627 16.74 6.23 40.99
CA VAL A 627 16.28 5.83 42.32
C VAL A 627 16.00 4.34 42.42
N THR A 628 16.15 3.77 43.61
CA THR A 628 15.92 2.34 43.79
C THR A 628 14.43 2.00 43.69
N ALA A 629 14.10 1.00 42.88
CA ALA A 629 12.73 0.52 42.66
C ALA A 629 12.31 -0.53 43.71
N HIS A 630 11.02 -0.55 44.06
CA HIS A 630 10.39 -1.75 44.60
C HIS A 630 10.30 -2.85 43.52
N ALA A 631 10.37 -4.11 43.94
CA ALA A 631 10.32 -5.25 43.02
C ALA A 631 8.95 -5.43 42.33
N SER A 632 7.87 -4.91 42.94
CA SER A 632 6.52 -5.00 42.37
C SER A 632 6.31 -3.93 41.29
N LYS A 633 6.01 -4.36 40.05
CA LYS A 633 5.57 -3.47 38.98
C LYS A 633 4.09 -3.11 39.15
N PRO A 634 3.73 -1.82 39.32
CA PRO A 634 2.34 -1.39 39.31
C PRO A 634 1.71 -1.62 37.93
N GLN A 635 0.38 -1.68 37.89
CA GLN A 635 -0.35 -1.57 36.63
C GLN A 635 -0.08 -0.21 35.99
N GLY A 636 0.16 -0.22 34.69
CA GLY A 636 0.29 0.94 33.81
C GLY A 636 -1.04 1.65 33.58
N ASP A 637 -1.29 2.04 32.33
CA ASP A 637 -2.56 2.65 31.93
C ASP A 637 -3.73 1.63 31.98
N ALA A 638 -4.94 2.10 31.65
CA ALA A 638 -6.15 1.28 31.70
C ALA A 638 -6.13 0.07 30.75
N GLU A 639 -5.22 0.06 29.76
CA GLU A 639 -5.05 -1.00 28.77
C GLU A 639 -3.85 -1.91 29.09
N ASP A 640 -3.08 -1.62 30.16
CA ASP A 640 -2.03 -2.51 30.66
C ASP A 640 -2.66 -3.71 31.37
N GLU A 641 -2.94 -4.74 30.59
CA GLU A 641 -3.51 -5.98 31.09
C GLU A 641 -2.48 -6.87 31.78
N LEU A 642 -2.95 -7.69 32.73
CA LEU A 642 -2.12 -8.67 33.41
C LEU A 642 -1.83 -9.85 32.46
N SER A 643 -0.77 -9.74 31.67
CA SER A 643 -0.40 -10.69 30.61
C SER A 643 0.68 -11.69 31.06
N GLN A 644 0.77 -12.81 30.36
CA GLN A 644 1.78 -13.85 30.56
C GLN A 644 2.63 -13.97 29.30
N SER A 645 3.96 -13.97 29.45
CA SER A 645 4.87 -14.23 28.32
C SER A 645 4.59 -15.62 27.74
N PRO A 646 4.70 -15.82 26.41
CA PRO A 646 4.48 -17.12 25.77
C PRO A 646 5.52 -18.18 26.17
N CYS A 647 6.59 -17.81 26.87
CA CYS A 647 7.60 -18.75 27.33
C CYS A 647 7.11 -19.64 28.50
N PRO A 648 7.53 -20.91 28.54
CA PRO A 648 7.22 -21.82 29.64
C PRO A 648 7.60 -21.22 31.01
N ASN A 649 6.76 -21.44 32.02
CA ASN A 649 6.98 -20.99 33.42
C ASN A 649 6.99 -19.47 33.65
N SER A 650 6.67 -18.66 32.64
CA SER A 650 6.56 -17.22 32.84
C SER A 650 5.41 -16.88 33.80
N ARG A 651 5.57 -15.82 34.59
CA ARG A 651 4.52 -15.37 35.52
C ARG A 651 3.73 -14.24 34.89
N ARG A 652 2.44 -14.19 35.22
CA ARG A 652 1.60 -13.05 34.90
C ARG A 652 2.10 -11.79 35.60
N ALA A 653 2.30 -10.72 34.85
CA ALA A 653 2.75 -9.43 35.37
C ALA A 653 2.21 -8.30 34.51
N TYR A 654 2.01 -7.13 35.14
CA TYR A 654 1.76 -5.89 34.42
C TYR A 654 3.05 -5.43 33.73
N SER A 655 2.92 -4.81 32.55
CA SER A 655 4.07 -4.18 31.89
C SER A 655 4.51 -2.92 32.65
N GLY A 656 3.54 -2.23 33.26
CA GLY A 656 3.70 -0.90 33.82
C GLY A 656 3.66 0.21 32.78
N MET A 657 3.29 -0.08 31.53
CA MET A 657 3.36 0.87 30.42
C MET A 657 2.30 1.96 30.52
N TRP A 658 2.70 3.20 30.22
CA TRP A 658 1.82 4.35 30.07
C TRP A 658 2.01 4.96 28.69
N LYS A 659 1.01 4.86 27.82
CA LYS A 659 1.01 5.51 26.50
C LYS A 659 0.87 7.03 26.65
N TRP A 660 1.42 7.81 25.72
CA TRP A 660 1.31 9.27 25.73
C TRP A 660 -0.16 9.74 25.84
N ARG A 661 -1.05 9.20 24.99
CA ARG A 661 -2.48 9.50 25.04
C ARG A 661 -3.14 9.18 26.37
N SER A 662 -2.66 8.15 27.06
CA SER A 662 -3.22 7.70 28.34
C SER A 662 -2.89 8.69 29.46
N LEU A 663 -1.73 9.36 29.42
CA LEU A 663 -1.37 10.39 30.39
C LEU A 663 -2.32 11.60 30.31
N LEU A 664 -2.72 12.00 29.11
CA LEU A 664 -3.66 13.10 28.87
C LEU A 664 -5.10 12.69 29.19
N SER A 665 -5.58 11.60 28.59
CA SER A 665 -6.98 11.17 28.73
C SER A 665 -7.37 10.76 30.16
N SER A 666 -6.41 10.31 30.98
CA SER A 666 -6.64 10.01 32.40
C SER A 666 -6.57 11.22 33.34
N GLY A 667 -6.20 12.40 32.82
CA GLY A 667 -6.02 13.61 33.62
C GLY A 667 -4.78 13.60 34.51
N ILE A 668 -3.81 12.70 34.27
CA ILE A 668 -2.47 12.79 34.86
C ILE A 668 -1.74 14.03 34.34
N LEU A 669 -1.95 14.36 33.07
CA LEU A 669 -1.57 15.61 32.43
C LEU A 669 -2.83 16.32 31.94
N LEU A 670 -2.97 17.61 32.23
CA LEU A 670 -4.04 18.46 31.69
C LEU A 670 -3.67 19.01 30.30
N ASP A 671 -2.38 19.23 30.11
CA ASP A 671 -1.70 19.48 28.84
C ASP A 671 -0.27 18.93 28.96
N TYR A 672 0.53 19.00 27.90
CA TYR A 672 1.86 18.39 27.90
C TYR A 672 2.81 18.97 28.97
N LYS A 673 2.57 20.18 29.48
CA LYS A 673 3.36 20.87 30.52
C LYS A 673 2.73 20.81 31.91
N THR A 674 1.41 20.71 32.01
CA THR A 674 0.67 20.88 33.25
C THR A 674 0.25 19.52 33.83
N PRO A 675 0.80 19.09 34.99
CA PRO A 675 0.31 17.89 35.65
C PRO A 675 -1.08 18.12 36.26
N GLY A 676 -1.92 17.09 36.21
CA GLY A 676 -3.25 17.07 36.82
C GLY A 676 -3.26 16.41 38.20
N GLY A 677 -4.27 16.72 38.99
CA GLY A 677 -4.48 16.12 40.32
C GLY A 677 -3.30 16.36 41.27
N GLN A 678 -2.77 15.27 41.83
CA GLN A 678 -1.66 15.27 42.80
C GLN A 678 -0.31 14.93 42.16
N TRP A 679 -0.23 14.91 40.84
CA TRP A 679 1.01 14.61 40.14
C TRP A 679 1.95 15.82 40.13
N ILE A 680 3.24 15.53 40.26
CA ILE A 680 4.31 16.52 40.18
C ILE A 680 5.15 16.16 38.96
N LYS A 681 5.21 17.07 37.99
CA LYS A 681 6.08 16.94 36.81
C LYS A 681 7.46 17.51 37.12
N ASN A 682 8.50 16.76 36.77
CA ASN A 682 9.90 17.15 36.88
C ASN A 682 10.61 16.90 35.55
N TRP A 683 11.76 17.55 35.38
CA TRP A 683 12.63 17.41 34.21
C TRP A 683 14.03 17.01 34.66
N ASP A 684 14.58 15.94 34.09
CA ASP A 684 15.96 15.57 34.33
C ASP A 684 16.88 16.20 33.26
N VAL A 685 17.71 17.14 33.71
CA VAL A 685 18.62 17.90 32.84
C VAL A 685 19.77 17.06 32.26
N GLU A 686 20.07 15.88 32.80
CA GLU A 686 21.12 15.02 32.23
C GLU A 686 20.54 14.17 31.10
N SER A 687 19.44 13.47 31.37
CA SER A 687 18.80 12.63 30.35
C SER A 687 17.94 13.40 29.34
N GLN A 688 17.59 14.65 29.63
CA GLN A 688 16.66 15.48 28.85
C GLN A 688 15.30 14.80 28.68
N THR A 689 14.77 14.26 29.78
CA THR A 689 13.46 13.59 29.80
C THR A 689 12.63 14.04 31.00
N PRO A 690 11.29 14.06 30.87
CA PRO A 690 10.39 14.32 31.97
C PRO A 690 10.12 13.07 32.82
N TRP A 691 9.69 13.30 34.05
CA TRP A 691 9.06 12.27 34.88
C TRP A 691 7.97 12.87 35.76
N LEU A 692 7.00 12.06 36.13
CA LEU A 692 5.87 12.41 36.97
C LEU A 692 5.93 11.61 38.27
N TYR A 693 5.66 12.24 39.40
CA TYR A 693 5.55 11.55 40.68
C TYR A 693 4.28 11.94 41.42
N ASN A 694 3.62 10.94 41.99
CA ASN A 694 2.47 11.13 42.85
C ASN A 694 2.87 10.79 44.31
N PRO A 695 2.94 11.77 45.22
CA PRO A 695 3.38 11.55 46.60
C PRO A 695 2.36 10.77 47.45
N VAL A 696 1.13 10.59 46.97
CA VAL A 696 0.08 9.85 47.68
C VAL A 696 0.10 8.37 47.30
N THR A 697 0.24 8.05 46.02
CA THR A 697 0.29 6.65 45.55
C THR A 697 1.72 6.08 45.50
N HIS A 698 2.72 6.95 45.62
CA HIS A 698 4.13 6.67 45.36
C HIS A 698 4.39 6.12 43.95
N HIS A 699 3.54 6.46 42.98
CA HIS A 699 3.78 6.11 41.58
C HIS A 699 4.71 7.14 40.94
N LEU A 700 5.72 6.64 40.23
CA LEU A 700 6.66 7.42 39.43
C LEU A 700 6.55 6.96 37.99
N ILE A 701 6.20 7.86 37.07
CA ILE A 701 6.11 7.59 35.63
C ILE A 701 7.26 8.29 34.91
N VAL A 702 8.07 7.53 34.18
CA VAL A 702 9.13 8.04 33.28
C VAL A 702 8.63 7.94 31.85
N TYR A 703 8.73 9.00 31.05
CA TYR A 703 8.13 9.08 29.71
C TYR A 703 8.85 10.12 28.85
N ASP A 704 8.37 10.28 27.62
CA ASP A 704 8.78 11.33 26.69
C ASP A 704 7.60 12.25 26.37
N ASP A 705 7.88 13.55 26.26
CA ASP A 705 6.90 14.60 25.95
C ASP A 705 7.34 15.40 24.71
N PRO A 706 6.56 16.37 24.21
CA PRO A 706 6.94 17.20 23.08
C PRO A 706 8.35 17.81 23.16
N ASP A 707 8.79 18.27 24.33
CA ASP A 707 10.08 18.93 24.46
C ASP A 707 11.24 17.92 24.38
N SER A 708 11.10 16.74 25.00
CA SER A 708 12.12 15.67 24.91
C SER A 708 12.17 15.01 23.54
N ILE A 709 11.02 14.86 22.87
CA ILE A 709 10.93 14.39 21.48
C ILE A 709 11.66 15.36 20.54
N ALA A 710 11.40 16.67 20.65
CA ALA A 710 12.05 17.68 19.80
C ALA A 710 13.59 17.62 19.90
N LEU A 711 14.13 17.54 21.13
CA LEU A 711 15.58 17.44 21.36
C LEU A 711 16.21 16.19 20.72
N LYS A 712 15.49 15.07 20.72
CA LYS A 712 15.95 13.82 20.10
C LYS A 712 15.89 13.86 18.58
N VAL A 713 14.89 14.52 18.01
CA VAL A 713 14.80 14.76 16.57
C VAL A 713 15.93 15.68 16.11
N ASP A 714 16.17 16.78 16.84
CA ASP A 714 17.34 17.66 16.61
C ASP A 714 18.66 16.88 16.69
N PHE A 715 18.80 15.97 17.66
CA PHE A 715 19.97 15.11 17.74
C PHE A 715 20.13 14.23 16.49
N ALA A 716 19.05 13.57 16.04
CA ALA A 716 19.06 12.75 14.83
C ALA A 716 19.44 13.56 13.57
N ILE A 717 18.87 14.77 13.42
CA ILE A 717 19.21 15.70 12.33
C ILE A 717 20.70 16.09 12.41
N CYS A 718 21.17 16.55 13.58
CA CYS A 718 22.56 16.97 13.78
C CYS A 718 23.55 15.87 13.42
N LYS A 719 23.22 14.62 13.76
CA LYS A 719 24.05 13.44 13.48
C LYS A 719 23.94 12.93 12.04
N GLY A 720 23.13 13.55 11.19
CA GLY A 720 22.95 13.11 9.81
C GLY A 720 22.17 11.81 9.67
N ALA A 721 21.39 11.42 10.69
CA ALA A 721 20.53 10.26 10.61
C ALA A 721 19.53 10.38 9.45
N ARG A 722 19.11 9.24 8.87
CA ARG A 722 18.11 9.20 7.80
C ARG A 722 16.76 9.75 8.25
N GLY A 723 16.46 9.63 9.53
CA GLY A 723 15.21 10.06 10.12
C GLY A 723 14.97 9.47 11.49
N VAL A 724 13.71 9.43 11.89
CA VAL A 724 13.26 8.88 13.19
C VAL A 724 12.09 7.93 12.98
N GLY A 725 11.81 7.10 13.98
CA GLY A 725 10.63 6.24 13.94
C GLY A 725 10.05 5.97 15.31
N VAL A 726 8.83 5.43 15.34
CA VAL A 726 8.07 5.15 16.56
C VAL A 726 7.57 3.70 16.56
N TRP A 727 7.64 3.04 17.72
CA TRP A 727 7.20 1.65 17.91
C TRP A 727 5.70 1.43 17.73
N ASP A 728 4.88 2.43 18.03
CA ASP A 728 3.45 2.30 17.81
C ASP A 728 2.81 3.68 17.66
N VAL A 729 2.29 3.96 16.48
CA VAL A 729 1.60 5.24 16.21
C VAL A 729 0.32 5.38 17.03
N THR A 730 -0.27 4.27 17.51
CA THR A 730 -1.51 4.31 18.29
C THR A 730 -1.32 4.84 19.71
N TYR A 731 -0.08 5.06 20.14
CA TYR A 731 0.23 5.54 21.49
C TYR A 731 0.19 7.07 21.60
N ASP A 732 0.16 7.78 20.47
CA ASP A 732 0.04 9.23 20.40
C ASP A 732 -1.39 9.73 20.71
N ASP A 733 -1.51 11.00 21.07
CA ASP A 733 -2.79 11.67 21.28
C ASP A 733 -3.33 12.24 19.96
N TYR A 734 -4.57 11.87 19.64
CA TYR A 734 -5.27 12.24 18.41
C TYR A 734 -6.48 13.15 18.65
N SER A 735 -6.61 13.73 19.85
CA SER A 735 -7.74 14.59 20.23
C SER A 735 -7.97 15.78 19.27
N GLN A 736 -6.91 16.23 18.59
CA GLN A 736 -6.93 17.30 17.59
C GLN A 736 -6.90 16.79 16.13
N LYS A 737 -7.25 15.52 15.89
CA LYS A 737 -7.20 14.84 14.57
C LYS A 737 -5.81 14.79 13.92
N LYS A 738 -4.76 14.98 14.72
CA LYS A 738 -3.35 14.79 14.38
C LYS A 738 -2.62 14.21 15.60
N GLY A 739 -1.60 13.40 15.39
CA GLY A 739 -0.77 12.88 16.47
C GLY A 739 0.08 14.02 17.05
N GLN A 740 -0.01 14.27 18.35
CA GLN A 740 0.67 15.39 18.99
C GLN A 740 2.19 15.25 18.96
N LEU A 741 2.73 14.07 19.26
CA LEU A 741 4.18 13.82 19.23
C LEU A 741 4.68 13.64 17.79
N LEU A 742 3.88 13.02 16.92
CA LEU A 742 4.17 12.97 15.48
C LEU A 742 4.21 14.37 14.86
N ASP A 743 3.38 15.32 15.31
CA ASP A 743 3.39 16.70 14.83
C ASP A 743 4.71 17.40 15.17
N VAL A 744 5.21 17.20 16.39
CA VAL A 744 6.51 17.71 16.83
C VAL A 744 7.65 17.14 15.98
N ILE A 745 7.62 15.83 15.71
CA ILE A 745 8.61 15.17 14.84
C ILE A 745 8.65 15.85 13.46
N ASN A 746 7.49 16.06 12.84
CA ASN A 746 7.42 16.65 11.50
C ASN A 746 7.83 18.12 11.50
N GLN A 747 7.47 18.89 12.54
CA GLN A 747 7.89 20.28 12.69
C GLN A 747 9.41 20.40 12.73
N GLU A 748 10.10 19.62 13.56
CA GLU A 748 11.56 19.67 13.67
C GLU A 748 12.26 19.18 12.39
N LEU A 749 11.76 18.10 11.77
CA LEU A 749 12.30 17.60 10.49
C LEU A 749 12.13 18.59 9.34
N SER A 750 11.03 19.37 9.33
CA SER A 750 10.76 20.35 8.28
C SER A 750 11.72 21.55 8.28
N ASN A 751 12.33 21.86 9.43
CA ASN A 751 13.31 22.94 9.56
C ASN A 751 14.65 22.58 8.85
N ASN A 752 14.97 21.28 8.73
CA ASN A 752 16.07 20.62 7.98
C ASN A 752 17.47 21.29 7.99
N ASP A 753 17.74 22.28 8.84
CA ASP A 753 19.06 22.88 9.01
C ASP A 753 19.86 22.10 10.06
N GLN A 754 20.81 21.28 9.58
CA GLN A 754 21.69 20.48 10.42
C GLN A 754 22.54 21.34 11.36
N LYS A 755 22.98 22.53 10.93
CA LYS A 755 23.82 23.41 11.74
C LYS A 755 23.03 24.00 12.89
N GLU A 756 21.80 24.44 12.63
CA GLU A 756 20.91 24.93 13.69
C GLU A 756 20.52 23.83 14.68
N ALA A 757 20.17 22.63 14.18
CA ALA A 757 19.89 21.48 15.04
C ALA A 757 21.09 21.14 15.94
N CYS A 758 22.31 21.16 15.38
CA CYS A 758 23.54 20.97 16.17
C CYS A 758 23.78 22.09 17.21
N GLN A 759 23.35 23.32 16.94
CA GLN A 759 23.44 24.43 17.90
C GLN A 759 22.41 24.27 19.03
N ARG A 760 21.20 23.82 18.73
CA ARG A 760 20.16 23.59 19.75
C ARG A 760 20.56 22.51 20.76
N ILE A 761 21.36 21.53 20.35
CA ILE A 761 21.86 20.47 21.23
C ILE A 761 23.24 20.77 21.87
N SER A 762 23.91 21.90 21.55
CA SER A 762 25.28 22.19 22.01
C SER A 762 25.57 23.66 22.39
N PRO A 763 25.99 23.95 23.64
CA PRO A 763 25.92 23.06 24.79
C PRO A 763 24.45 22.77 25.11
N ILE A 764 24.15 21.62 25.71
CA ILE A 764 22.80 21.32 26.20
C ILE A 764 22.43 22.43 27.19
N ALA A 765 21.64 23.41 26.73
CA ALA A 765 21.29 24.55 27.55
C ALA A 765 20.51 24.01 28.77
N PRO A 766 20.76 24.52 29.99
CA PRO A 766 19.91 24.17 31.12
C PRO A 766 18.49 24.62 30.79
N TYR A 767 17.60 23.67 30.50
CA TYR A 767 16.20 23.93 30.17
C TYR A 767 15.57 24.70 31.34
N LYS A 768 15.06 25.90 31.05
CA LYS A 768 14.24 26.66 32.01
C LYS A 768 12.82 26.13 31.90
N VAL A 769 12.33 25.50 32.96
CA VAL A 769 10.90 25.21 33.12
C VAL A 769 10.13 26.52 32.99
N VAL A 770 9.41 26.72 31.87
CA VAL A 770 8.50 27.85 31.68
C VAL A 770 7.10 27.37 32.06
N GLY A 771 6.76 27.59 33.33
CA GLY A 771 5.49 27.27 33.96
C GLY A 771 5.62 27.57 35.45
N PRO A 772 4.53 27.72 36.21
CA PRO A 772 4.64 27.85 37.66
C PRO A 772 5.39 26.61 38.17
N GLN A 773 6.61 26.82 38.67
CA GLN A 773 7.22 25.86 39.57
C GLN A 773 6.29 25.84 40.79
N PHE A 774 5.32 24.94 40.79
CA PHE A 774 4.69 24.57 42.04
C PHE A 774 5.83 23.96 42.85
N ASN A 775 6.41 24.77 43.74
CA ASN A 775 7.15 24.27 44.88
C ASN A 775 6.30 23.12 45.41
N ALA A 776 6.86 21.92 45.39
CA ALA A 776 6.16 20.74 45.86
C ALA A 776 5.46 21.12 47.16
N LEU A 777 4.12 21.09 47.13
CA LEU A 777 3.35 21.45 48.30
C LEU A 777 3.83 20.53 49.42
N SER A 778 4.17 21.10 50.58
CA SER A 778 4.58 20.27 51.71
C SER A 778 3.48 19.24 51.99
N LYS A 779 3.82 18.10 52.59
CA LYS A 779 2.84 17.07 52.96
C LYS A 779 1.63 17.71 53.66
N GLU A 780 1.87 18.68 54.55
CA GLU A 780 0.84 19.47 55.25
C GLU A 780 -0.04 20.31 54.33
N GLN A 781 0.51 20.92 53.28
CA GLN A 781 -0.25 21.71 52.31
C GLN A 781 -1.16 20.83 51.44
N LEU A 782 -0.70 19.65 51.03
CA LEU A 782 -1.51 18.67 50.29
C LEU A 782 -2.70 18.15 51.12
N TYR A 783 -2.46 17.83 52.39
CA TYR A 783 -3.54 17.42 53.32
C TYR A 783 -4.52 18.57 53.60
N SER A 784 -4.05 19.82 53.70
CA SER A 784 -4.93 20.98 53.95
C SER A 784 -5.87 21.30 52.79
N ASN A 785 -5.44 21.07 51.54
CA ASN A 785 -6.25 21.33 50.36
C ASN A 785 -7.29 20.23 50.10
N ALA A 786 -6.99 18.97 50.46
CA ALA A 786 -7.97 17.89 50.45
C ALA A 786 -9.13 18.13 51.45
N VAL A 787 -8.84 18.75 52.60
CA VAL A 787 -9.85 19.11 53.61
C VAL A 787 -10.68 20.33 53.19
N LYS A 788 -10.13 21.24 52.38
CA LYS A 788 -10.86 22.43 51.88
C LYS A 788 -11.84 22.16 50.74
N LEU A 789 -11.75 21.01 50.06
CA LEU A 789 -12.70 20.59 49.02
C LEU A 789 -13.95 19.86 49.56
N ALA A 790 -14.01 19.61 50.88
CA ALA A 790 -15.12 18.92 51.52
C ALA A 790 -16.44 19.72 51.71
N PRO A 791 -16.51 21.08 51.73
CA PRO A 791 -17.78 21.73 52.04
C PRO A 791 -18.72 21.89 50.83
N THR A 792 -18.24 21.76 49.59
CA THR A 792 -19.11 21.91 48.39
C THR A 792 -19.85 20.64 47.99
N THR A 793 -19.32 19.46 48.29
CA THR A 793 -19.99 18.16 48.03
C THR A 793 -21.05 17.81 49.08
N LEU A 794 -20.89 18.26 50.33
CA LEU A 794 -21.88 18.07 51.39
C LEU A 794 -23.14 18.94 51.20
N VAL A 795 -23.01 20.14 50.65
CA VAL A 795 -24.16 21.00 50.33
C VAL A 795 -24.97 20.44 49.15
N PHE A 796 -24.31 19.85 48.14
CA PHE A 796 -24.99 19.23 47.00
C PHE A 796 -25.76 17.96 47.39
N PHE A 797 -25.21 17.13 48.29
CA PHE A 797 -25.91 15.96 48.83
C PHE A 797 -27.08 16.33 49.75
N ALA A 798 -26.95 17.39 50.55
CA ALA A 798 -28.05 17.90 51.37
C ALA A 798 -29.20 18.46 50.51
N PHE A 799 -28.89 19.11 49.38
CA PHE A 799 -29.89 19.62 48.44
C PHE A 799 -30.63 18.49 47.72
N LEU A 800 -29.92 17.42 47.31
CA LEU A 800 -30.52 16.22 46.70
C LEU A 800 -31.43 15.46 47.68
N CYS A 801 -31.05 15.32 48.95
CA CYS A 801 -31.91 14.70 49.96
C CYS A 801 -33.18 15.53 50.27
N ALA A 802 -33.10 16.87 50.23
CA ALA A 802 -34.27 17.73 50.42
C ALA A 802 -35.24 17.68 49.22
N VAL A 803 -34.72 17.55 47.99
CA VAL A 803 -35.55 17.41 46.78
C VAL A 803 -36.24 16.03 46.74
N PHE A 804 -35.56 14.96 47.18
CA PHE A 804 -36.18 13.63 47.30
C PHE A 804 -37.23 13.54 48.44
N SER A 805 -37.11 14.35 49.50
CA SER A 805 -38.12 14.42 50.57
C SER A 805 -39.40 15.16 50.13
N LEU A 806 -39.32 16.13 49.21
CA LEU A 806 -40.50 16.86 48.72
C LEU A 806 -41.26 16.08 47.64
N ALA A 807 -40.58 15.22 46.86
CA ALA A 807 -41.19 14.41 45.82
C ALA A 807 -42.02 13.21 46.35
N ASN A 808 -41.91 12.89 47.64
CA ASN A 808 -42.73 11.85 48.30
C ASN A 808 -43.98 12.40 49.02
N GLN A 809 -44.26 13.71 48.90
CA GLN A 809 -45.44 14.37 49.49
C GLN A 809 -46.29 15.16 48.49
N ILE A 810 -46.12 14.94 47.18
CA ILE A 810 -47.00 15.49 46.12
C ILE A 810 -47.71 14.34 45.40
#